data_AF-A0A485K386-F1
#
_entry.id   AF-A0A485K386-F1
#
_cell.length_a   1.000
_cell.length_b   1.000
_cell.length_c   1.000
_cell.angle_alpha   90.00
_cell.angle_beta   90.00
_cell.angle_gamma   90.00
#
_symmetry.space_group_name_H-M   'P 1'
#
loop_
_entity.id
_entity.type
_entity.pdbx_description
1 polymer ?
#
loop_
_entity_poly.entity_id
_entity_poly.type
_entity_poly.pdbx_seq_one_letter_code
_entity_poly.pdbx_strand_id
1 'polypeptide(L)'
;MKVAPTTGGTPTTDATACPGAPAPTSESSFTRRLSGLTGMSELEWYVALRRPILVLVFVFHGLSSLNFGVLALLLLTATPYETQCFRLFYPRVCGVIYTLVACLHLSPFVRPLLPSLPAHIHASTHLFGIRHRHLWYRCLAKLSIPPHIGPVVVRTFRVLCQTWVAYDMARLLVDRQAAGAYAFILVVNCLATSWMVLLKYTGLQKTMLFFFQSFLAFLLSSGFPLFAFIFPVLHYKFENSGNAAHDLAWLTRTMSSTHFLVISQPYQLVLNVGLSGLNYVALQNVATRLTGGRRHRRPGPTSLSIHPHGGGQHHSTVMYSSAWSSRLSISHPAAPRSNTTRKWSSRLSVAARVSSQRFSDGMHTIVTGIHQLQIDHEHRRFLRLIFALDLTWSVVVFAVSVSAQYFRTPCPPHCVLDSAPWFSTSCNCLYARVDCRATISSIDAISALDANTLGTNVVMLHTRYCDLPHGLPATVLAPYQSIYGLVLEFTGMQDWDIAGTDLPDSLMLVEIRYSHLTSVPLVLQSPGPLWNALFLVGAPVGDIPPSIFQRWANLSSLWLSETNMTTFPPAILHMPWLDTLAVDGNHLTTIPDGLETLPYLTTLYLDRNNISTFPTTLVQTKPSLQVFLNQNPITAIPPSLVTWLGQNVDVASTPFCSMPPGATAPAAACTPDCSPACARPHWGNYLCDVGCNTTVCAFDNGDCTDDP
;
A
#
# COMPACT_ATOMS: atom_id res chain seq x y z
N MET A 1 -31.05 9.27 -64.47
CA MET A 1 -32.05 10.24 -64.96
C MET A 1 -31.35 11.55 -65.33
N LYS A 2 -31.90 12.28 -66.31
CA LYS A 2 -31.78 13.73 -66.61
C LYS A 2 -30.46 14.44 -66.20
N VAL A 3 -29.57 14.75 -67.15
CA VAL A 3 -29.54 16.01 -67.98
C VAL A 3 -28.96 17.18 -67.14
N ALA A 4 -27.77 17.74 -67.41
CA ALA A 4 -27.21 18.36 -68.65
C ALA A 4 -27.90 19.73 -68.96
N PRO A 5 -27.38 20.62 -69.86
CA PRO A 5 -26.29 20.45 -70.84
C PRO A 5 -25.34 21.67 -71.10
N THR A 6 -24.30 21.47 -71.94
CA THR A 6 -23.69 22.43 -72.93
C THR A 6 -23.20 23.84 -72.48
N THR A 7 -22.42 24.65 -73.22
CA THR A 7 -21.65 24.61 -74.50
C THR A 7 -20.25 25.20 -74.21
N GLY A 8 -19.17 25.07 -74.98
CA GLY A 8 -18.95 24.65 -76.38
C GLY A 8 -18.06 25.71 -77.08
N GLY A 9 -16.97 25.31 -77.74
CA GLY A 9 -16.03 26.25 -78.39
C GLY A 9 -14.73 25.61 -78.90
N THR A 10 -14.42 25.82 -80.17
CA THR A 10 -13.32 25.24 -80.97
C THR A 10 -12.43 26.38 -81.56
N PRO A 11 -11.35 26.11 -82.32
CA PRO A 11 -10.21 25.20 -82.09
C PRO A 11 -8.82 25.85 -82.45
N THR A 12 -7.70 25.14 -82.24
CA THR A 12 -6.34 25.36 -82.86
C THR A 12 -5.65 26.73 -82.62
N THR A 13 -4.33 26.95 -82.74
CA THR A 13 -3.16 26.22 -83.31
C THR A 13 -1.95 26.16 -82.34
N ASP A 14 -0.82 25.64 -82.79
CA ASP A 14 0.44 25.32 -82.07
C ASP A 14 1.33 26.49 -81.55
N ALA A 15 2.44 26.10 -80.91
CA ALA A 15 3.75 26.79 -80.75
C ALA A 15 4.18 27.34 -79.36
N THR A 16 4.68 26.42 -78.51
CA THR A 16 5.95 26.52 -77.74
C THR A 16 6.38 27.84 -77.07
N ALA A 17 6.24 27.93 -75.73
CA ALA A 17 7.21 28.55 -74.81
C ALA A 17 6.95 28.10 -73.35
N CYS A 18 7.96 28.12 -72.46
CA CYS A 18 7.86 27.74 -71.04
C CYS A 18 7.58 28.97 -70.14
N PRO A 19 7.01 28.79 -68.92
CA PRO A 19 7.89 28.56 -67.76
C PRO A 19 7.30 27.69 -66.62
N GLY A 20 8.15 27.27 -65.67
CA GLY A 20 7.72 26.88 -64.32
C GLY A 20 8.16 25.49 -63.84
N ALA A 21 9.30 25.41 -63.15
CA ALA A 21 9.71 24.24 -62.36
C ALA A 21 9.75 24.60 -60.86
N PRO A 22 8.93 23.98 -59.98
CA PRO A 22 8.99 24.22 -58.54
C PRO A 22 10.13 23.43 -57.89
N ALA A 23 10.82 24.04 -56.92
CA ALA A 23 11.90 23.39 -56.17
C ALA A 23 11.35 22.42 -55.11
N PRO A 24 12.04 21.28 -54.84
CA PRO A 24 11.63 20.34 -53.80
C PRO A 24 11.92 20.89 -52.40
N THR A 25 10.92 20.85 -51.51
CA THR A 25 10.98 21.44 -50.17
C THR A 25 11.29 20.42 -49.07
N SER A 26 12.14 20.85 -48.13
CA SER A 26 12.26 20.37 -46.75
C SER A 26 12.23 18.85 -46.48
N GLU A 27 13.40 18.25 -46.28
CA GLU A 27 13.51 17.15 -45.30
C GLU A 27 12.94 17.60 -43.94
N SER A 28 12.19 16.73 -43.27
CA SER A 28 11.61 17.06 -41.96
C SER A 28 12.69 17.34 -40.90
N SER A 29 12.42 18.30 -40.02
CA SER A 29 13.29 18.63 -38.87
C SER A 29 13.35 17.54 -37.79
N PHE A 30 12.63 16.43 -37.98
CA PHE A 30 12.51 15.32 -37.03
C PHE A 30 13.62 14.28 -37.19
N THR A 31 13.89 13.81 -38.42
CA THR A 31 14.96 12.84 -38.71
C THR A 31 16.34 13.38 -38.28
N ARG A 32 16.57 14.68 -38.54
CA ARG A 32 17.81 15.39 -38.17
C ARG A 32 18.01 15.54 -36.64
N ARG A 33 16.96 15.37 -35.82
CA ARG A 33 17.07 15.31 -34.35
C ARG A 33 17.45 13.92 -33.85
N LEU A 34 16.93 12.85 -34.46
CA LEU A 34 17.31 11.48 -34.05
C LEU A 34 18.77 11.17 -34.41
N SER A 35 19.28 11.62 -35.55
CA SER A 35 20.69 11.44 -35.92
C SER A 35 21.68 12.19 -35.00
N GLY A 36 21.22 13.22 -34.28
CA GLY A 36 22.04 13.93 -33.31
C GLY A 36 22.33 13.13 -32.04
N LEU A 37 21.37 12.31 -31.58
CA LEU A 37 21.48 11.53 -30.34
C LEU A 37 22.61 10.48 -30.39
N THR A 38 22.93 9.98 -31.58
CA THR A 38 24.04 9.04 -31.82
C THR A 38 25.43 9.68 -31.91
N GLY A 39 25.53 11.02 -31.93
CA GLY A 39 26.80 11.76 -32.05
C GLY A 39 27.22 12.56 -30.80
N MET A 40 26.36 12.64 -29.77
CA MET A 40 26.62 13.45 -28.57
C MET A 40 27.75 12.90 -27.70
N SER A 41 28.64 13.79 -27.26
CA SER A 41 29.70 13.48 -26.29
C SER A 41 29.17 13.25 -24.87
N GLU A 42 29.98 12.59 -24.04
CA GLU A 42 29.78 12.45 -22.58
C GLU A 42 29.40 13.77 -21.89
N LEU A 43 29.99 14.88 -22.32
CA LEU A 43 29.77 16.20 -21.71
C LEU A 43 28.39 16.76 -22.05
N GLU A 44 27.92 16.56 -23.28
CA GLU A 44 26.60 17.04 -23.74
C GLU A 44 25.48 16.22 -23.11
N TRP A 45 25.63 14.88 -23.04
CA TRP A 45 24.73 14.02 -22.28
C TRP A 45 24.70 14.39 -20.79
N TYR A 46 25.85 14.72 -20.19
CA TYR A 46 25.92 15.21 -18.81
C TYR A 46 25.16 16.53 -18.65
N VAL A 47 25.35 17.51 -19.55
CA VAL A 47 24.66 18.80 -19.48
C VAL A 47 23.14 18.65 -19.66
N ALA A 48 22.70 17.82 -20.59
CA ALA A 48 21.28 17.59 -20.88
C ALA A 48 20.55 16.89 -19.72
N LEU A 49 21.05 15.75 -19.24
CA LEU A 49 20.34 14.92 -18.26
C LEU A 49 20.49 15.40 -16.81
N ARG A 50 21.51 16.20 -16.49
CA ARG A 50 21.76 16.73 -15.14
C ARG A 50 20.57 17.46 -14.53
N ARG A 51 19.86 18.31 -15.30
CA ARG A 51 18.71 19.07 -14.79
C ARG A 51 17.51 18.16 -14.50
N PRO A 52 17.01 17.34 -15.45
CA PRO A 52 15.96 16.35 -15.19
C PRO A 52 16.26 15.43 -13.99
N ILE A 53 17.47 14.89 -13.88
CA ILE A 53 17.82 13.96 -12.80
C ILE A 53 17.86 14.67 -11.44
N LEU A 54 18.34 15.91 -11.36
CA LEU A 54 18.26 16.67 -10.11
C LEU A 54 16.80 16.93 -9.71
N VAL A 55 15.92 17.30 -10.65
CA VAL A 55 14.47 17.45 -10.40
C VAL A 55 13.87 16.14 -9.89
N LEU A 56 14.14 15.02 -10.55
CA LEU A 56 13.64 13.70 -10.12
C LEU A 56 14.16 13.27 -8.74
N VAL A 57 15.42 13.56 -8.41
CA VAL A 57 15.96 13.34 -7.06
C VAL A 57 15.24 14.20 -6.00
N PHE A 58 14.90 15.46 -6.31
CA PHE A 58 14.06 16.27 -5.43
C PHE A 58 12.64 15.68 -5.32
N VAL A 59 12.01 15.26 -6.42
CA VAL A 59 10.68 14.61 -6.40
C VAL A 59 10.69 13.35 -5.52
N PHE A 60 11.70 12.48 -5.63
CA PHE A 60 11.80 11.28 -4.80
C PHE A 60 12.04 11.61 -3.31
N HIS A 61 12.80 12.68 -3.00
CA HIS A 61 12.89 13.20 -1.63
C HIS A 61 11.54 13.73 -1.12
N GLY A 62 10.81 14.51 -1.93
CA GLY A 62 9.49 15.05 -1.60
C GLY A 62 8.45 13.95 -1.36
N LEU A 63 8.29 13.00 -2.28
CA LEU A 63 7.36 11.87 -2.14
C LEU A 63 7.73 10.95 -0.96
N SER A 64 9.02 10.76 -0.68
CA SER A 64 9.44 10.03 0.53
C SER A 64 9.05 10.79 1.80
N SER A 65 9.22 12.12 1.82
CA SER A 65 8.78 12.94 2.95
C SER A 65 7.27 12.98 3.11
N LEU A 66 6.51 12.90 2.02
CA LEU A 66 5.05 12.79 2.06
C LEU A 66 4.63 11.44 2.65
N ASN A 67 5.19 10.33 2.17
CA ASN A 67 4.95 8.99 2.69
C ASN A 67 5.19 8.90 4.22
N PHE A 68 6.38 9.29 4.68
CA PHE A 68 6.68 9.25 6.11
C PHE A 68 5.96 10.34 6.93
N GLY A 69 5.58 11.47 6.31
CA GLY A 69 4.77 12.51 6.95
C GLY A 69 3.32 12.07 7.20
N VAL A 70 2.70 11.41 6.22
CA VAL A 70 1.34 10.84 6.37
C VAL A 70 1.35 9.69 7.36
N LEU A 71 2.32 8.77 7.27
CA LEU A 71 2.43 7.68 8.25
C LEU A 71 2.71 8.21 9.68
N ALA A 72 3.49 9.28 9.82
CA ALA A 72 3.66 9.95 11.11
C ALA A 72 2.35 10.56 11.61
N LEU A 73 1.57 11.23 10.75
CA LEU A 73 0.26 11.79 11.12
C LEU A 73 -0.71 10.69 11.57
N LEU A 74 -0.81 9.58 10.85
CA LEU A 74 -1.65 8.43 11.22
C LEU A 74 -1.25 7.88 12.60
N LEU A 75 0.04 7.62 12.84
CA LEU A 75 0.52 7.11 14.12
C LEU A 75 0.44 8.13 15.28
N LEU A 76 0.52 9.43 14.99
CA LEU A 76 0.37 10.50 15.98
C LEU A 76 -1.09 10.89 16.26
N THR A 77 -2.03 10.47 15.41
CA THR A 77 -3.49 10.66 15.60
C THR A 77 -4.21 9.38 16.03
N ALA A 78 -3.55 8.22 15.98
CA ALA A 78 -4.11 6.92 16.35
C ALA A 78 -4.81 6.94 17.72
N THR A 79 -6.10 6.58 17.76
CA THR A 79 -6.88 6.40 19.00
C THR A 79 -6.40 5.17 19.78
N PRO A 80 -6.82 4.97 21.05
CA PRO A 80 -6.59 3.71 21.76
C PRO A 80 -7.17 2.51 21.01
N TYR A 81 -8.38 2.65 20.47
CA TYR A 81 -9.03 1.66 19.61
C TYR A 81 -8.20 1.31 18.36
N GLU A 82 -7.78 2.30 17.57
CA GLU A 82 -6.89 2.06 16.41
C GLU A 82 -5.56 1.41 16.83
N THR A 83 -5.04 1.78 18.02
CA THR A 83 -3.81 1.22 18.58
C THR A 83 -3.96 -0.26 18.94
N GLN A 84 -5.10 -0.65 19.50
CA GLN A 84 -5.42 -2.04 19.84
C GLN A 84 -5.68 -2.85 18.56
N CYS A 85 -6.64 -2.46 17.72
CA CYS A 85 -7.06 -3.20 16.52
C CYS A 85 -5.94 -3.41 15.50
N PHE A 86 -5.09 -2.40 15.24
CA PHE A 86 -3.93 -2.54 14.36
C PHE A 86 -2.64 -2.96 15.09
N ARG A 87 -2.73 -3.28 16.39
CA ARG A 87 -1.62 -3.72 17.27
C ARG A 87 -0.38 -2.84 17.17
N LEU A 88 -0.59 -1.52 17.19
CA LEU A 88 0.46 -0.56 16.91
C LEU A 88 1.55 -0.60 17.99
N PHE A 89 2.78 -0.92 17.59
CA PHE A 89 3.95 -0.95 18.45
C PHE A 89 4.40 0.49 18.78
N TYR A 90 4.01 0.98 19.96
CA TYR A 90 4.32 2.33 20.47
C TYR A 90 4.06 3.44 19.43
N PRO A 91 2.81 3.62 18.96
CA PRO A 91 2.49 4.46 17.79
C PRO A 91 3.03 5.89 17.92
N ARG A 92 2.95 6.49 19.11
CA ARG A 92 3.45 7.86 19.34
C ARG A 92 4.98 7.98 19.19
N VAL A 93 5.74 6.94 19.59
CA VAL A 93 7.21 6.91 19.42
C VAL A 93 7.57 6.65 17.95
N CYS A 94 6.93 5.67 17.32
CA CYS A 94 7.12 5.37 15.90
C CYS A 94 6.73 6.55 14.99
N GLY A 95 5.66 7.28 15.34
CA GLY A 95 5.22 8.51 14.68
C GLY A 95 6.29 9.61 14.75
N VAL A 96 6.87 9.87 15.92
CA VAL A 96 8.00 10.82 16.06
C VAL A 96 9.21 10.40 15.22
N ILE A 97 9.55 9.10 15.18
CA ILE A 97 10.65 8.60 14.33
C ILE A 97 10.33 8.82 12.84
N TYR A 98 9.10 8.56 12.40
CA TYR A 98 8.66 8.83 11.03
C TYR A 98 8.67 10.34 10.71
N THR A 99 8.30 11.23 11.64
CA THR A 99 8.46 12.68 11.49
C THR A 99 9.93 13.06 11.26
N LEU A 100 10.87 12.47 12.03
CA LEU A 100 12.30 12.70 11.85
C LEU A 100 12.81 12.20 10.48
N VAL A 101 12.30 11.07 9.98
CA VAL A 101 12.60 10.57 8.62
C VAL A 101 12.03 11.51 7.55
N ALA A 102 10.81 12.02 7.71
CA ALA A 102 10.23 13.01 6.80
C ALA A 102 11.09 14.29 6.77
N CYS A 103 11.39 14.88 7.91
CA CYS A 103 12.27 16.06 8.02
C CYS A 103 13.68 15.82 7.42
N LEU A 104 14.25 14.62 7.57
CA LEU A 104 15.51 14.25 6.92
C LEU A 104 15.40 14.31 5.39
N HIS A 105 14.34 13.73 4.82
CA HIS A 105 14.06 13.79 3.38
C HIS A 105 13.67 15.19 2.89
N LEU A 106 13.12 16.05 3.75
CA LEU A 106 12.78 17.45 3.42
C LEU A 106 14.00 18.39 3.48
N SER A 107 15.05 18.03 4.23
CA SER A 107 16.27 18.83 4.39
C SER A 107 16.97 19.32 3.08
N PRO A 108 16.91 18.62 1.92
CA PRO A 108 17.50 19.11 0.67
C PRO A 108 16.80 20.36 0.12
N PHE A 109 15.51 20.55 0.40
CA PHE A 109 14.73 21.73 -0.02
C PHE A 109 15.02 22.96 0.84
N VAL A 110 15.40 22.75 2.10
CA VAL A 110 15.64 23.83 3.09
C VAL A 110 17.03 24.45 2.91
N ARG A 111 18.05 23.67 2.54
CA ARG A 111 19.45 24.17 2.39
C ARG A 111 19.60 25.35 1.41
N PRO A 112 18.91 25.41 0.25
CA PRO A 112 18.97 26.58 -0.65
C PRO A 112 18.28 27.84 -0.11
N LEU A 113 17.40 27.72 0.89
CA LEU A 113 16.54 28.81 1.38
C LEU A 113 17.12 29.55 2.61
N LEU A 114 18.27 29.11 3.14
CA LEU A 114 18.92 29.70 4.33
C LEU A 114 20.31 30.28 4.01
N PRO A 115 20.42 31.32 3.16
CA PRO A 115 21.71 31.93 2.78
C PRO A 115 22.39 32.72 3.91
N SER A 116 21.70 32.98 5.03
CA SER A 116 22.08 34.01 6.02
C SER A 116 22.29 33.50 7.46
N LEU A 117 22.28 32.18 7.72
CA LEU A 117 22.61 31.64 9.04
C LEU A 117 24.14 31.71 9.32
N PRO A 118 24.58 32.19 10.50
CA PRO A 118 26.00 32.38 10.81
C PRO A 118 26.81 31.08 10.76
N ALA A 119 28.13 31.22 10.54
CA ALA A 119 29.05 30.14 10.20
C ALA A 119 29.02 28.94 11.16
N HIS A 120 28.74 29.15 12.46
CA HIS A 120 28.63 28.08 13.45
C HIS A 120 27.39 27.18 13.25
N ILE A 121 26.27 27.71 12.75
CA ILE A 121 25.06 26.91 12.44
C ILE A 121 25.22 26.25 11.05
N HIS A 122 25.90 26.92 10.13
CA HIS A 122 26.41 26.27 8.92
C HIS A 122 27.35 25.10 9.26
N ALA A 123 28.22 25.21 10.28
CA ALA A 123 29.02 24.10 10.76
C ALA A 123 28.16 22.95 11.32
N SER A 124 27.05 23.22 12.02
CA SER A 124 26.10 22.18 12.48
C SER A 124 25.47 21.39 11.33
N THR A 125 25.08 22.05 10.23
CA THR A 125 24.46 21.38 9.07
C THR A 125 25.50 20.72 8.16
N HIS A 126 26.69 21.32 7.99
CA HIS A 126 27.83 20.66 7.35
C HIS A 126 28.35 19.47 8.18
N LEU A 127 28.23 19.51 9.51
CA LEU A 127 28.40 18.35 10.37
C LEU A 127 27.33 17.31 10.05
N PHE A 128 26.02 17.59 10.08
CA PHE A 128 25.03 16.56 9.71
C PHE A 128 25.26 15.92 8.32
N GLY A 129 25.78 16.65 7.32
CA GLY A 129 26.19 16.06 6.04
C GLY A 129 27.52 15.29 6.07
N ILE A 130 28.61 15.91 6.52
CA ILE A 130 29.98 15.35 6.45
C ILE A 130 30.27 14.43 7.65
N ARG A 131 29.81 14.78 8.85
CA ARG A 131 29.88 13.93 10.05
C ARG A 131 29.12 12.63 9.83
N HIS A 132 27.98 12.56 9.12
CA HIS A 132 27.36 11.28 8.76
C HIS A 132 28.21 10.45 7.81
N ARG A 133 28.79 11.08 6.77
CA ARG A 133 29.74 10.42 5.87
C ARG A 133 30.89 9.79 6.66
N HIS A 134 31.45 10.52 7.62
CA HIS A 134 32.47 10.01 8.53
C HIS A 134 31.95 9.11 9.65
N LEU A 135 30.69 9.19 10.11
CA LEU A 135 30.12 8.32 11.15
C LEU A 135 29.93 6.92 10.60
N TRP A 136 29.39 6.81 9.38
CA TRP A 136 29.23 5.53 8.70
C TRP A 136 30.59 4.85 8.48
N TYR A 137 31.58 5.57 7.93
CA TYR A 137 32.94 5.04 7.81
C TYR A 137 33.63 4.81 9.16
N ARG A 138 33.33 5.55 10.23
CA ARG A 138 33.87 5.31 11.59
C ARG A 138 33.24 4.11 12.28
N CYS A 139 31.95 3.82 12.07
CA CYS A 139 31.33 2.59 12.56
C CYS A 139 31.87 1.37 11.80
N LEU A 140 31.95 1.44 10.47
CA LEU A 140 32.57 0.37 9.67
C LEU A 140 34.06 0.17 10.02
N ALA A 141 34.82 1.24 10.28
CA ALA A 141 36.21 1.15 10.71
C ALA A 141 36.36 0.64 12.16
N LYS A 142 35.42 0.93 13.08
CA LYS A 142 35.35 0.29 14.40
C LYS A 142 35.02 -1.21 14.32
N LEU A 143 34.33 -1.63 13.27
CA LEU A 143 34.09 -3.03 12.91
C LEU A 143 35.22 -3.64 12.05
N SER A 144 36.32 -2.90 11.81
CA SER A 144 37.45 -3.29 10.95
C SER A 144 37.07 -3.69 9.51
N ILE A 145 35.91 -3.26 9.01
CA ILE A 145 35.41 -3.63 7.68
C ILE A 145 36.17 -2.84 6.60
N PRO A 146 36.85 -3.49 5.63
CA PRO A 146 37.55 -2.81 4.55
C PRO A 146 36.64 -1.89 3.73
N PRO A 147 37.14 -0.74 3.23
CA PRO A 147 36.32 0.29 2.59
C PRO A 147 35.63 -0.17 1.29
N HIS A 148 36.13 -1.24 0.66
CA HIS A 148 35.52 -1.88 -0.52
C HIS A 148 34.46 -2.94 -0.18
N ILE A 149 34.41 -3.45 1.06
CA ILE A 149 33.38 -4.43 1.51
C ILE A 149 32.11 -3.72 1.99
N GLY A 150 32.23 -2.55 2.62
CA GLY A 150 31.07 -1.77 3.13
C GLY A 150 29.91 -1.59 2.12
N PRO A 151 30.15 -1.20 0.85
CA PRO A 151 29.09 -1.08 -0.15
C PRO A 151 28.39 -2.40 -0.51
N VAL A 152 29.10 -3.53 -0.44
CA VAL A 152 28.54 -4.87 -0.65
C VAL A 152 27.60 -5.20 0.50
N VAL A 153 28.05 -5.05 1.75
CA VAL A 153 27.25 -5.35 2.95
C VAL A 153 25.95 -4.55 2.97
N VAL A 154 26.01 -3.26 2.61
CA VAL A 154 24.81 -2.40 2.46
C VAL A 154 23.86 -2.94 1.39
N ARG A 155 24.37 -3.38 0.23
CA ARG A 155 23.56 -3.95 -0.84
C ARG A 155 22.90 -5.26 -0.40
N THR A 156 23.66 -6.20 0.16
CA THR A 156 23.15 -7.50 0.61
C THR A 156 22.10 -7.33 1.70
N PHE A 157 22.36 -6.49 2.71
CA PHE A 157 21.36 -6.13 3.72
C PHE A 157 20.08 -5.57 3.08
N ARG A 158 20.21 -4.63 2.12
CA ARG A 158 19.06 -4.06 1.42
C ARG A 158 18.24 -5.14 0.69
N VAL A 159 18.90 -6.02 -0.06
CA VAL A 159 18.24 -7.10 -0.82
C VAL A 159 17.55 -8.09 0.12
N LEU A 160 18.19 -8.49 1.23
CA LEU A 160 17.58 -9.36 2.23
C LEU A 160 16.32 -8.72 2.85
N CYS A 161 16.40 -7.47 3.31
CA CYS A 161 15.28 -6.73 3.87
C CYS A 161 14.12 -6.57 2.86
N GLN A 162 14.43 -6.24 1.60
CA GLN A 162 13.40 -6.11 0.55
C GLN A 162 12.83 -7.48 0.13
N THR A 163 13.62 -8.56 0.19
CA THR A 163 13.12 -9.92 -0.07
C THR A 163 12.23 -10.41 1.07
N TRP A 164 12.53 -10.06 2.32
CA TRP A 164 11.65 -10.34 3.45
C TRP A 164 10.28 -9.66 3.28
N VAL A 165 10.24 -8.37 2.96
CA VAL A 165 8.98 -7.66 2.68
C VAL A 165 8.22 -8.30 1.52
N ALA A 166 8.90 -8.69 0.44
CA ALA A 166 8.26 -9.35 -0.70
C ALA A 166 7.68 -10.74 -0.35
N TYR A 167 8.36 -11.51 0.51
CA TYR A 167 7.90 -12.80 1.02
C TYR A 167 6.73 -12.65 2.01
N ASP A 168 6.76 -11.64 2.88
CA ASP A 168 5.68 -11.35 3.83
C ASP A 168 4.43 -10.85 3.11
N MET A 169 4.58 -9.98 2.11
CA MET A 169 3.50 -9.61 1.17
C MET A 169 2.92 -10.83 0.45
N ALA A 170 3.76 -11.72 -0.07
CA ALA A 170 3.30 -12.94 -0.72
C ALA A 170 2.45 -13.83 0.21
N ARG A 171 2.74 -13.84 1.52
CA ARG A 171 1.96 -14.58 2.54
C ARG A 171 0.68 -13.88 2.99
N LEU A 172 0.73 -12.57 3.26
CA LEU A 172 -0.28 -11.87 4.05
C LEU A 172 -1.05 -10.81 3.26
N LEU A 173 -0.64 -10.47 2.04
CA LEU A 173 -1.34 -9.49 1.19
C LEU A 173 -2.41 -10.17 0.34
N VAL A 174 -3.67 -9.74 0.49
CA VAL A 174 -4.81 -10.16 -0.35
C VAL A 174 -4.62 -9.72 -1.80
N ASP A 175 -4.08 -8.51 -2.03
CA ASP A 175 -3.73 -8.07 -3.37
C ASP A 175 -2.46 -8.79 -3.88
N ARG A 176 -2.72 -9.94 -4.51
CA ARG A 176 -1.75 -10.74 -5.25
C ARG A 176 -1.04 -9.94 -6.34
N GLN A 177 -1.69 -9.00 -7.02
CA GLN A 177 -1.06 -8.20 -8.08
C GLN A 177 -0.08 -7.18 -7.48
N ALA A 178 -0.44 -6.56 -6.35
CA ALA A 178 0.48 -5.73 -5.58
C ALA A 178 1.71 -6.53 -5.09
N ALA A 179 1.52 -7.71 -4.50
CA ALA A 179 2.61 -8.57 -4.06
C ALA A 179 3.53 -8.98 -5.23
N GLY A 180 2.94 -9.36 -6.38
CA GLY A 180 3.67 -9.70 -7.60
C GLY A 180 4.43 -8.51 -8.20
N ALA A 181 3.85 -7.31 -8.18
CA ALA A 181 4.50 -6.08 -8.65
C ALA A 181 5.68 -5.70 -7.75
N TYR A 182 5.56 -5.80 -6.43
CA TYR A 182 6.67 -5.58 -5.50
C TYR A 182 7.83 -6.56 -5.76
N ALA A 183 7.51 -7.86 -5.90
CA ALA A 183 8.50 -8.90 -6.22
C ALA A 183 9.17 -8.66 -7.59
N PHE A 184 8.43 -8.22 -8.61
CA PHE A 184 8.99 -7.86 -9.91
C PHE A 184 9.97 -6.67 -9.82
N ILE A 185 9.61 -5.60 -9.10
CA ILE A 185 10.51 -4.44 -8.89
C ILE A 185 11.77 -4.86 -8.13
N LEU A 186 11.66 -5.79 -7.17
CA LEU A 186 12.80 -6.39 -6.46
C LEU A 186 13.72 -7.19 -7.41
N VAL A 187 13.17 -8.02 -8.31
CA VAL A 187 13.95 -8.74 -9.32
C VAL A 187 14.69 -7.76 -10.23
N VAL A 188 14.01 -6.73 -10.75
CA VAL A 188 14.63 -5.70 -11.59
C VAL A 188 15.73 -4.94 -10.83
N ASN A 189 15.55 -4.68 -9.53
CA ASN A 189 16.58 -4.08 -8.67
C ASN A 189 17.80 -5.00 -8.50
N CYS A 190 17.60 -6.30 -8.29
CA CYS A 190 18.70 -7.27 -8.16
C CYS A 190 19.46 -7.44 -9.48
N LEU A 191 18.78 -7.46 -10.63
CA LEU A 191 19.40 -7.48 -11.95
C LEU A 191 20.17 -6.18 -12.26
N ALA A 192 19.56 -5.02 -12.04
CA ALA A 192 20.19 -3.72 -12.30
C ALA A 192 21.39 -3.44 -11.37
N THR A 193 21.34 -3.93 -10.13
CA THR A 193 22.50 -3.87 -9.22
C THR A 193 23.60 -4.85 -9.62
N SER A 194 23.26 -5.99 -10.23
CA SER A 194 24.25 -6.97 -10.71
C SER A 194 24.97 -6.48 -11.96
N TRP A 195 24.21 -5.93 -12.91
CA TRP A 195 24.72 -5.34 -14.15
C TRP A 195 25.78 -4.25 -13.92
N MET A 196 25.75 -3.57 -12.75
CA MET A 196 26.81 -2.63 -12.35
C MET A 196 28.21 -3.22 -12.36
N VAL A 197 28.35 -4.47 -11.91
CA VAL A 197 29.66 -5.07 -11.61
C VAL A 197 30.41 -5.39 -12.90
N LEU A 198 29.68 -5.67 -13.99
CA LEU A 198 30.24 -6.13 -15.27
C LEU A 198 30.79 -5.01 -16.17
N LEU A 199 30.30 -3.77 -16.05
CA LEU A 199 30.56 -2.74 -17.06
C LEU A 199 31.54 -1.64 -16.60
N LYS A 200 32.52 -1.35 -17.47
CA LYS A 200 33.58 -0.35 -17.25
C LYS A 200 33.11 1.07 -17.52
N TYR A 201 32.22 1.56 -16.66
CA TYR A 201 31.50 2.82 -16.87
C TYR A 201 32.32 4.11 -16.71
N THR A 202 31.93 5.12 -17.48
CA THR A 202 32.35 6.54 -17.37
C THR A 202 31.75 7.25 -16.14
N GLY A 203 32.11 8.53 -15.94
CA GLY A 203 31.59 9.34 -14.83
C GLY A 203 30.09 9.63 -14.94
N LEU A 204 29.58 9.86 -16.15
CA LEU A 204 28.15 10.06 -16.38
C LEU A 204 27.38 8.76 -16.18
N GLN A 205 27.81 7.68 -16.82
CA GLN A 205 27.14 6.39 -16.79
C GLN A 205 27.02 5.83 -15.35
N LYS A 206 28.08 5.96 -14.54
CA LYS A 206 28.02 5.66 -13.09
C LYS A 206 26.92 6.45 -12.39
N THR A 207 26.76 7.73 -12.72
CA THR A 207 25.77 8.61 -12.07
C THR A 207 24.33 8.27 -12.49
N MET A 208 24.09 7.88 -13.75
CA MET A 208 22.81 7.32 -14.21
C MET A 208 22.42 6.06 -13.43
N LEU A 209 23.39 5.19 -13.20
CA LEU A 209 23.18 3.88 -12.61
C LEU A 209 22.85 3.96 -11.11
N PHE A 210 23.58 4.79 -10.36
CA PHE A 210 23.21 5.09 -8.97
C PHE A 210 21.86 5.82 -8.86
N PHE A 211 21.47 6.64 -9.85
CA PHE A 211 20.14 7.23 -9.91
C PHE A 211 19.04 6.17 -10.13
N PHE A 212 19.20 5.28 -11.12
CA PHE A 212 18.23 4.22 -11.40
C PHE A 212 18.06 3.26 -10.22
N GLN A 213 19.15 2.92 -9.52
CA GLN A 213 19.08 2.19 -8.26
C GLN A 213 18.33 2.96 -7.18
N SER A 214 18.58 4.26 -7.03
CA SER A 214 17.86 5.10 -6.06
C SER A 214 16.36 5.24 -6.40
N PHE A 215 15.99 5.07 -7.67
CA PHE A 215 14.59 5.01 -8.12
C PHE A 215 13.92 3.67 -7.75
N LEU A 216 14.50 2.53 -8.10
CA LEU A 216 13.93 1.22 -7.70
C LEU A 216 13.93 1.04 -6.17
N ALA A 217 14.97 1.55 -5.51
CA ALA A 217 15.05 1.69 -4.06
C ALA A 217 13.89 2.50 -3.48
N PHE A 218 13.59 3.67 -4.07
CA PHE A 218 12.47 4.53 -3.69
C PHE A 218 11.13 3.83 -3.88
N LEU A 219 10.90 3.16 -5.02
CA LEU A 219 9.66 2.39 -5.25
C LEU A 219 9.46 1.37 -4.14
N LEU A 220 10.46 0.54 -3.86
CA LEU A 220 10.37 -0.54 -2.86
C LEU A 220 10.32 -0.07 -1.39
N SER A 221 10.62 1.19 -1.06
CA SER A 221 10.60 1.70 0.33
C SER A 221 9.54 2.76 0.63
N SER A 222 9.09 3.50 -0.39
CA SER A 222 8.33 4.75 -0.17
C SER A 222 7.33 5.05 -1.29
N GLY A 223 7.62 4.67 -2.54
CA GLY A 223 6.69 4.86 -3.66
C GLY A 223 5.55 3.85 -3.62
N PHE A 224 5.86 2.57 -3.43
CA PHE A 224 4.87 1.50 -3.41
C PHE A 224 3.91 1.62 -2.21
N PRO A 225 4.35 1.83 -0.96
CA PRO A 225 3.42 2.03 0.16
C PRO A 225 2.51 3.26 -0.04
N LEU A 226 3.08 4.38 -0.52
CA LEU A 226 2.34 5.61 -0.78
C LEU A 226 1.21 5.43 -1.80
N PHE A 227 1.47 4.75 -2.92
CA PHE A 227 0.47 4.61 -4.00
C PHE A 227 -0.44 3.39 -3.87
N ALA A 228 0.03 2.28 -3.31
CA ALA A 228 -0.76 1.04 -3.19
C ALA A 228 -1.66 1.01 -1.95
N PHE A 229 -1.22 1.58 -0.81
CA PHE A 229 -1.89 1.37 0.48
C PHE A 229 -2.30 2.68 1.20
N ILE A 230 -1.51 3.76 1.12
CA ILE A 230 -1.85 5.00 1.85
C ILE A 230 -3.13 5.65 1.32
N PHE A 231 -3.37 5.69 0.00
CA PHE A 231 -4.59 6.29 -0.55
C PHE A 231 -5.89 5.59 -0.07
N PRO A 232 -6.03 4.24 -0.14
CA PRO A 232 -7.16 3.54 0.47
C PRO A 232 -7.37 3.84 1.96
N VAL A 233 -6.30 3.88 2.76
CA VAL A 233 -6.40 4.16 4.21
C VAL A 233 -6.80 5.61 4.50
N LEU A 234 -6.36 6.57 3.68
CA LEU A 234 -6.80 7.97 3.79
C LEU A 234 -8.28 8.14 3.43
N HIS A 235 -8.75 7.50 2.34
CA HIS A 235 -10.17 7.51 1.96
C HIS A 235 -11.03 6.93 3.10
N TYR A 236 -10.61 5.82 3.72
CA TYR A 236 -11.31 5.28 4.89
C TYR A 236 -11.32 6.25 6.08
N LYS A 237 -10.18 6.86 6.43
CA LYS A 237 -10.09 7.71 7.63
C LYS A 237 -10.77 9.09 7.49
N PHE A 238 -11.10 9.53 6.27
CA PHE A 238 -11.64 10.88 6.03
C PHE A 238 -12.98 10.96 5.29
N GLU A 239 -13.42 9.89 4.60
CA GLU A 239 -14.63 9.94 3.74
C GLU A 239 -15.75 8.95 4.17
N ASN A 240 -15.52 8.13 5.21
CA ASN A 240 -16.39 6.99 5.55
C ASN A 240 -17.26 7.23 6.80
N SER A 241 -18.47 6.63 6.82
CA SER A 241 -19.45 6.72 7.92
C SER A 241 -19.18 5.78 9.10
N GLY A 242 -18.18 4.90 8.99
CA GLY A 242 -17.96 3.77 9.90
C GLY A 242 -18.42 2.44 9.28
N ASN A 243 -19.57 2.43 8.61
CA ASN A 243 -20.26 1.25 8.07
C ASN A 243 -19.33 0.28 7.30
N ALA A 244 -18.36 0.76 6.52
CA ALA A 244 -17.44 -0.12 5.78
C ALA A 244 -16.65 -1.12 6.65
N ALA A 245 -16.57 -0.93 7.98
CA ALA A 245 -16.04 -1.93 8.90
C ALA A 245 -16.83 -3.26 8.89
N HIS A 246 -18.11 -3.23 8.51
CA HIS A 246 -18.98 -4.40 8.36
C HIS A 246 -18.76 -5.19 7.07
N ASP A 247 -18.25 -4.57 5.98
CA ASP A 247 -17.78 -5.34 4.82
C ASP A 247 -16.51 -6.10 5.24
N LEU A 248 -16.69 -7.35 5.67
CA LEU A 248 -15.63 -8.26 6.10
C LEU A 248 -14.56 -8.49 5.02
N ALA A 249 -14.91 -8.37 3.73
CA ALA A 249 -13.96 -8.47 2.62
C ALA A 249 -13.15 -7.19 2.46
N TRP A 250 -13.76 -6.00 2.59
CA TRP A 250 -13.04 -4.74 2.70
C TRP A 250 -12.14 -4.72 3.94
N LEU A 251 -12.65 -5.11 5.12
CA LEU A 251 -11.93 -5.12 6.38
C LEU A 251 -10.69 -6.03 6.29
N THR A 252 -10.84 -7.24 5.75
CA THR A 252 -9.72 -8.16 5.53
C THR A 252 -8.67 -7.55 4.59
N ARG A 253 -9.07 -6.93 3.46
CA ARG A 253 -8.15 -6.24 2.53
C ARG A 253 -7.43 -5.07 3.21
N THR A 254 -8.14 -4.28 4.02
CA THR A 254 -7.59 -3.10 4.70
C THR A 254 -6.62 -3.49 5.81
N MET A 255 -6.95 -4.48 6.65
CA MET A 255 -6.02 -5.03 7.64
C MET A 255 -4.76 -5.60 6.99
N SER A 256 -4.95 -6.45 5.99
CA SER A 256 -3.89 -7.07 5.17
C SER A 256 -2.94 -6.04 4.57
N SER A 257 -3.47 -4.92 4.06
CA SER A 257 -2.68 -3.80 3.53
C SER A 257 -2.01 -2.96 4.62
N THR A 258 -2.70 -2.71 5.73
CA THR A 258 -2.26 -1.84 6.82
C THR A 258 -1.04 -2.42 7.56
N HIS A 259 -0.92 -3.75 7.65
CA HIS A 259 0.26 -4.45 8.17
C HIS A 259 1.57 -4.05 7.48
N PHE A 260 1.53 -3.57 6.23
CA PHE A 260 2.70 -3.08 5.48
C PHE A 260 2.92 -1.56 5.55
N LEU A 261 2.01 -0.82 6.20
CA LEU A 261 2.11 0.63 6.43
C LEU A 261 2.56 0.97 7.84
N VAL A 262 1.90 0.38 8.83
CA VAL A 262 2.14 0.65 10.25
C VAL A 262 3.26 -0.23 10.79
N ILE A 263 3.63 0.00 12.05
CA ILE A 263 4.58 -0.84 12.77
C ILE A 263 3.76 -1.58 13.82
N SER A 264 3.41 -2.83 13.55
CA SER A 264 2.86 -3.79 14.51
C SER A 264 3.95 -4.61 15.19
N GLN A 265 5.15 -4.67 14.58
CA GLN A 265 6.29 -5.45 15.06
C GLN A 265 7.60 -4.64 15.05
N PRO A 266 8.48 -4.77 16.07
CA PRO A 266 9.67 -3.94 16.20
C PRO A 266 10.67 -4.06 15.04
N TYR A 267 10.68 -5.18 14.30
CA TYR A 267 11.53 -5.34 13.12
C TYR A 267 11.07 -4.48 11.93
N GLN A 268 9.77 -4.15 11.81
CA GLN A 268 9.25 -3.32 10.72
C GLN A 268 9.78 -1.89 10.80
N LEU A 269 10.01 -1.37 12.02
CA LEU A 269 10.70 -0.09 12.24
C LEU A 269 12.10 -0.11 11.60
N VAL A 270 12.86 -1.20 11.77
CA VAL A 270 14.20 -1.36 11.20
C VAL A 270 14.15 -1.48 9.68
N LEU A 271 13.20 -2.23 9.12
CA LEU A 271 13.00 -2.34 7.68
C LEU A 271 12.67 -0.96 7.06
N ASN A 272 11.64 -0.28 7.56
CA ASN A 272 11.11 0.95 6.96
C ASN A 272 12.08 2.13 7.12
N VAL A 273 12.58 2.38 8.35
CA VAL A 273 13.52 3.48 8.62
C VAL A 273 14.89 3.18 8.00
N GLY A 274 15.37 1.94 8.08
CA GLY A 274 16.66 1.53 7.53
C GLY A 274 16.73 1.63 6.00
N LEU A 275 15.74 1.07 5.29
CA LEU A 275 15.69 1.14 3.82
C LEU A 275 15.52 2.57 3.31
N SER A 276 14.73 3.39 4.02
CA SER A 276 14.54 4.81 3.72
C SER A 276 15.82 5.62 3.94
N GLY A 277 16.50 5.45 5.09
CA GLY A 277 17.78 6.11 5.39
C GLY A 277 18.89 5.75 4.40
N LEU A 278 18.98 4.48 3.99
CA LEU A 278 19.88 4.06 2.91
C LEU A 278 19.54 4.71 1.56
N ASN A 279 18.26 4.89 1.26
CA ASN A 279 17.81 5.58 0.04
C ASN A 279 18.13 7.09 0.07
N TYR A 280 17.91 7.77 1.21
CA TYR A 280 18.30 9.16 1.41
C TYR A 280 19.80 9.38 1.11
N VAL A 281 20.67 8.51 1.65
CA VAL A 281 22.12 8.59 1.41
C VAL A 281 22.45 8.34 -0.07
N ALA A 282 21.77 7.42 -0.75
CA ALA A 282 21.97 7.17 -2.18
C ALA A 282 21.59 8.41 -3.04
N LEU A 283 20.40 8.97 -2.81
CA LEU A 283 19.91 10.18 -3.49
C LEU A 283 20.82 11.39 -3.26
N GLN A 284 21.29 11.62 -2.03
CA GLN A 284 22.27 12.67 -1.73
C GLN A 284 23.62 12.46 -2.42
N ASN A 285 24.08 11.21 -2.60
CA ASN A 285 25.29 10.90 -3.37
C ASN A 285 25.12 11.18 -4.87
N VAL A 286 23.92 11.00 -5.44
CA VAL A 286 23.61 11.40 -6.83
C VAL A 286 23.59 12.93 -6.95
N ALA A 287 22.86 13.62 -6.09
CA ALA A 287 22.74 15.08 -6.11
C ALA A 287 24.09 15.81 -5.92
N THR A 288 24.94 15.33 -5.00
CA THR A 288 26.27 15.92 -4.75
C THR A 288 27.24 15.72 -5.92
N ARG A 289 27.20 14.60 -6.63
CA ARG A 289 27.97 14.40 -7.87
C ARG A 289 27.53 15.35 -8.97
N LEU A 290 26.21 15.43 -9.21
CA LEU A 290 25.64 16.31 -10.25
C LEU A 290 25.83 17.80 -9.94
N THR A 291 25.91 18.21 -8.67
CA THR A 291 26.16 19.61 -8.30
C THR A 291 27.66 19.96 -8.24
N GLY A 292 28.49 19.08 -7.67
CA GLY A 292 29.91 19.29 -7.41
C GLY A 292 30.79 19.58 -8.63
N GLY A 293 30.38 19.12 -9.82
CA GLY A 293 31.06 19.40 -11.10
C GLY A 293 31.23 20.88 -11.47
N ARG A 294 30.69 21.83 -10.68
CA ARG A 294 30.96 23.27 -10.80
C ARG A 294 32.37 23.71 -10.34
N ARG A 295 33.08 22.95 -9.49
CA ARG A 295 34.33 23.45 -8.85
C ARG A 295 35.63 23.27 -9.64
N HIS A 296 35.71 22.35 -10.61
CA HIS A 296 36.95 22.08 -11.38
C HIS A 296 37.03 22.75 -12.77
N ARG A 297 36.19 23.77 -13.06
CA ARG A 297 36.28 24.56 -14.30
C ARG A 297 36.22 26.08 -14.05
N ARG A 298 37.23 26.57 -13.35
CA ARG A 298 37.75 27.94 -13.53
C ARG A 298 39.27 27.84 -13.70
N PRO A 299 39.85 28.22 -14.84
CA PRO A 299 41.25 28.61 -14.88
C PRO A 299 41.45 29.77 -13.89
N GLY A 300 42.53 29.74 -13.11
CA GLY A 300 42.96 30.93 -12.39
C GLY A 300 43.41 32.00 -13.39
N PRO A 301 43.24 33.30 -13.10
CA PRO A 301 43.84 34.35 -13.93
C PRO A 301 45.37 34.20 -13.89
N THR A 302 45.99 34.08 -15.06
CA THR A 302 47.45 34.01 -15.19
C THR A 302 48.05 35.38 -14.89
N SER A 303 48.50 35.59 -13.65
CA SER A 303 49.35 36.73 -13.30
C SER A 303 50.70 36.58 -13.98
N LEU A 304 50.99 37.42 -14.98
CA LEU A 304 52.35 37.56 -15.49
C LEU A 304 53.25 38.13 -14.39
N SER A 305 54.32 37.43 -14.07
CA SER A 305 55.44 37.94 -13.27
C SER A 305 56.73 37.68 -14.03
N ILE A 306 57.25 38.71 -14.71
CA ILE A 306 58.51 38.68 -15.44
C ILE A 306 59.63 39.12 -14.49
N HIS A 307 60.66 38.29 -14.31
CA HIS A 307 62.04 38.67 -13.98
C HIS A 307 63.00 37.46 -14.20
N PRO A 308 64.34 37.64 -14.28
CA PRO A 308 65.10 36.99 -15.36
C PRO A 308 66.33 36.17 -14.93
N HIS A 309 66.94 35.49 -15.92
CA HIS A 309 68.29 34.89 -15.97
C HIS A 309 68.65 33.78 -14.94
N GLY A 310 69.15 32.64 -15.44
CA GLY A 310 69.65 31.52 -14.62
C GLY A 310 70.19 30.34 -15.45
N GLY A 311 71.45 30.43 -15.89
CA GLY A 311 72.18 29.56 -16.83
C GLY A 311 72.02 28.03 -16.83
N GLY A 312 72.23 27.44 -18.03
CA GLY A 312 72.69 26.07 -18.28
C GLY A 312 71.63 24.96 -18.38
N GLN A 313 71.87 23.82 -19.06
CA GLN A 313 72.84 23.49 -20.13
C GLN A 313 72.43 22.12 -20.75
N HIS A 314 72.95 21.77 -21.94
CA HIS A 314 72.73 20.50 -22.70
C HIS A 314 71.30 20.30 -23.29
N HIS A 315 71.12 20.04 -24.60
CA HIS A 315 71.60 18.95 -25.48
C HIS A 315 70.91 17.60 -25.19
N SER A 316 70.32 16.85 -26.15
CA SER A 316 70.42 16.94 -27.62
C SER A 316 69.17 16.43 -28.40
N THR A 317 69.19 16.76 -29.70
CA THR A 317 68.60 16.15 -30.94
C THR A 317 68.30 14.62 -30.91
N VAL A 318 67.52 13.95 -31.79
CA VAL A 318 67.12 14.07 -33.24
C VAL A 318 65.95 13.05 -33.50
N MET A 319 65.03 13.03 -34.50
CA MET A 319 64.60 13.90 -35.61
C MET A 319 63.18 13.48 -36.20
N TYR A 320 62.94 13.68 -37.52
CA TYR A 320 61.78 13.29 -38.38
C TYR A 320 61.68 11.75 -38.65
N SER A 321 60.70 11.15 -39.39
CA SER A 321 59.75 11.57 -40.46
C SER A 321 58.40 10.79 -40.41
N SER A 322 57.26 11.19 -41.02
CA SER A 322 56.84 11.11 -42.45
C SER A 322 56.96 9.71 -43.12
N ALA A 323 56.06 9.23 -44.01
CA ALA A 323 54.90 9.86 -44.68
C ALA A 323 53.79 8.87 -45.16
N TRP A 324 52.76 9.47 -45.77
CA TRP A 324 51.48 8.99 -46.29
C TRP A 324 51.40 7.84 -47.34
N SER A 325 50.28 7.10 -47.27
CA SER A 325 49.34 6.69 -48.35
C SER A 325 49.75 5.82 -49.57
N SER A 326 48.91 4.83 -49.89
CA SER A 326 48.47 4.49 -51.27
C SER A 326 47.15 3.67 -51.26
N ARG A 327 46.53 3.45 -52.43
CA ARG A 327 45.28 2.67 -52.65
C ARG A 327 45.45 1.74 -53.87
N LEU A 328 44.39 0.98 -54.18
CA LEU A 328 44.15 0.15 -55.39
C LEU A 328 44.77 -1.27 -55.33
N SER A 329 44.24 -2.31 -55.99
CA SER A 329 42.88 -2.64 -56.50
C SER A 329 42.89 -4.11 -56.99
N ILE A 330 41.73 -4.76 -57.21
CA ILE A 330 41.51 -5.94 -58.11
C ILE A 330 40.01 -6.29 -58.22
N SER A 331 39.62 -7.16 -59.16
CA SER A 331 38.30 -7.20 -59.85
C SER A 331 37.47 -8.49 -59.70
N HIS A 332 36.25 -8.48 -60.29
CA HIS A 332 35.27 -9.59 -60.38
C HIS A 332 35.74 -10.80 -61.21
N PRO A 333 35.00 -11.94 -61.10
CA PRO A 333 34.20 -12.37 -62.27
C PRO A 333 32.72 -12.74 -61.94
N ALA A 334 32.01 -13.32 -62.93
CA ALA A 334 30.55 -13.32 -63.08
C ALA A 334 29.78 -14.54 -62.49
N ALA A 335 28.45 -14.56 -62.69
CA ALA A 335 27.49 -15.56 -62.20
C ALA A 335 26.86 -16.39 -63.34
N PRO A 336 25.99 -17.38 -63.01
CA PRO A 336 24.85 -17.72 -63.86
C PRO A 336 23.48 -17.66 -63.11
N ARG A 337 22.38 -17.62 -63.88
CA ARG A 337 20.98 -17.64 -63.40
C ARG A 337 20.36 -19.03 -63.50
N SER A 338 19.41 -19.34 -62.62
CA SER A 338 18.25 -20.19 -62.94
C SER A 338 17.02 -19.79 -62.09
N ASN A 339 15.89 -20.48 -62.25
CA ASN A 339 14.55 -19.87 -62.11
C ASN A 339 13.80 -20.08 -60.78
N THR A 340 12.72 -19.32 -60.68
CA THR A 340 11.74 -19.20 -59.59
C THR A 340 10.96 -20.49 -59.26
N THR A 341 10.54 -20.65 -58.00
CA THR A 341 9.11 -20.76 -57.60
C THR A 341 8.90 -20.83 -56.08
N ARG A 342 7.63 -20.63 -55.66
CA ARG A 342 7.02 -20.82 -54.31
C ARG A 342 7.51 -19.96 -53.13
N LYS A 343 6.59 -19.10 -52.67
CA LYS A 343 6.60 -18.36 -51.38
C LYS A 343 6.08 -19.27 -50.24
N TRP A 344 6.08 -18.72 -49.01
CA TRP A 344 5.33 -19.17 -47.81
C TRP A 344 5.88 -20.35 -46.98
N SER A 345 7.04 -20.14 -46.33
CA SER A 345 7.43 -20.89 -45.11
C SER A 345 8.42 -20.17 -44.18
N SER A 346 9.13 -19.15 -44.67
CA SER A 346 10.35 -18.61 -44.04
C SER A 346 10.19 -17.65 -42.86
N ARG A 347 8.98 -17.21 -42.47
CA ARG A 347 8.82 -16.18 -41.42
C ARG A 347 9.06 -16.70 -40.00
N LEU A 348 8.72 -17.96 -39.69
CA LEU A 348 8.92 -18.53 -38.35
C LEU A 348 10.39 -18.88 -38.06
N SER A 349 11.12 -19.44 -39.04
CA SER A 349 12.51 -19.88 -38.87
C SER A 349 13.56 -18.76 -38.89
N VAL A 350 13.15 -17.53 -39.22
CA VAL A 350 13.96 -16.31 -39.07
C VAL A 350 13.73 -15.69 -37.70
N ALA A 351 12.49 -15.61 -37.20
CA ALA A 351 12.21 -15.11 -35.86
C ALA A 351 12.95 -15.91 -34.78
N ALA A 352 12.89 -17.25 -34.85
CA ALA A 352 13.59 -18.14 -33.92
C ALA A 352 15.13 -18.01 -33.98
N ARG A 353 15.70 -17.79 -35.17
CA ARG A 353 17.16 -17.56 -35.33
C ARG A 353 17.58 -16.19 -34.84
N VAL A 354 16.78 -15.14 -35.05
CA VAL A 354 17.05 -13.80 -34.53
C VAL A 354 16.93 -13.76 -33.00
N SER A 355 16.01 -14.53 -32.39
CA SER A 355 15.99 -14.67 -30.92
C SER A 355 17.17 -15.47 -30.40
N SER A 356 17.56 -16.59 -31.04
CA SER A 356 18.71 -17.38 -30.60
C SER A 356 20.04 -16.63 -30.77
N GLN A 357 20.20 -15.85 -31.84
CA GLN A 357 21.38 -15.00 -32.02
C GLN A 357 21.39 -13.84 -31.03
N ARG A 358 20.28 -13.13 -30.79
CA ARG A 358 20.24 -12.08 -29.74
C ARG A 358 20.54 -12.63 -28.34
N PHE A 359 20.09 -13.85 -28.03
CA PHE A 359 20.45 -14.52 -26.78
C PHE A 359 21.93 -14.91 -26.73
N SER A 360 22.47 -15.46 -27.83
CA SER A 360 23.89 -15.79 -27.98
C SER A 360 24.80 -14.56 -27.88
N ASP A 361 24.47 -13.47 -28.57
CA ASP A 361 25.21 -12.21 -28.58
C ASP A 361 25.13 -11.50 -27.21
N GLY A 362 23.98 -11.58 -26.54
CA GLY A 362 23.80 -11.15 -25.16
C GLY A 362 24.67 -11.95 -24.18
N MET A 363 24.66 -13.28 -24.29
CA MET A 363 25.56 -14.17 -23.53
C MET A 363 27.04 -13.89 -23.82
N HIS A 364 27.40 -13.66 -25.09
CA HIS A 364 28.77 -13.33 -25.48
C HIS A 364 29.21 -11.96 -24.93
N THR A 365 28.28 -11.00 -24.84
CA THR A 365 28.51 -9.69 -24.20
C THR A 365 28.68 -9.82 -22.68
N ILE A 366 27.91 -10.70 -22.03
CA ILE A 366 28.09 -11.03 -20.60
C ILE A 366 29.44 -11.71 -20.36
N VAL A 367 29.81 -12.72 -21.15
CA VAL A 367 31.08 -13.46 -21.03
C VAL A 367 32.29 -12.56 -21.31
N THR A 368 32.23 -11.71 -22.35
CA THR A 368 33.31 -10.75 -22.63
C THR A 368 33.39 -9.64 -21.58
N GLY A 369 32.25 -9.19 -21.02
CA GLY A 369 32.22 -8.30 -19.85
C GLY A 369 32.90 -8.92 -18.63
N ILE A 370 32.61 -10.19 -18.32
CA ILE A 370 33.28 -10.95 -17.25
C ILE A 370 34.79 -11.05 -17.48
N HIS A 371 35.25 -11.15 -18.74
CA HIS A 371 36.67 -11.10 -19.09
C HIS A 371 37.29 -9.69 -18.98
N GLN A 372 36.55 -8.63 -19.32
CA GLN A 372 37.00 -7.23 -19.26
C GLN A 372 37.01 -6.61 -17.85
N LEU A 373 36.75 -7.40 -16.79
CA LEU A 373 36.85 -7.02 -15.38
C LEU A 373 38.29 -6.67 -14.94
N GLN A 374 38.84 -5.55 -15.45
CA GLN A 374 40.00 -4.87 -14.87
C GLN A 374 39.62 -4.15 -13.57
N ILE A 375 39.28 -4.96 -12.57
CA ILE A 375 39.24 -4.60 -11.15
C ILE A 375 40.54 -5.13 -10.52
N ASP A 376 41.00 -4.47 -9.44
CA ASP A 376 42.18 -4.86 -8.65
C ASP A 376 42.32 -6.37 -8.52
N HIS A 377 43.51 -6.87 -8.84
CA HIS A 377 43.74 -8.30 -9.05
C HIS A 377 43.38 -9.15 -7.82
N GLU A 378 43.66 -8.60 -6.64
CA GLU A 378 43.30 -9.09 -5.30
C GLU A 378 41.83 -9.52 -5.17
N HIS A 379 40.88 -8.66 -5.56
CA HIS A 379 39.47 -8.77 -5.15
C HIS A 379 38.52 -9.26 -6.25
N ARG A 380 39.04 -9.58 -7.44
CA ARG A 380 38.25 -9.97 -8.62
C ARG A 380 37.42 -11.25 -8.42
N ARG A 381 37.86 -12.16 -7.54
CA ARG A 381 37.10 -13.39 -7.18
C ARG A 381 35.86 -13.07 -6.34
N PHE A 382 36.01 -12.21 -5.32
CA PHE A 382 34.94 -11.83 -4.39
C PHE A 382 33.78 -11.12 -5.11
N LEU A 383 34.08 -10.15 -5.98
CA LEU A 383 33.04 -9.42 -6.73
C LEU A 383 32.31 -10.29 -7.77
N ARG A 384 32.98 -11.30 -8.34
CA ARG A 384 32.34 -12.31 -9.20
C ARG A 384 31.41 -13.24 -8.41
N LEU A 385 31.79 -13.64 -7.19
CA LEU A 385 30.94 -14.41 -6.29
C LEU A 385 29.65 -13.65 -5.96
N ILE A 386 29.76 -12.38 -5.55
CA ILE A 386 28.62 -11.51 -5.24
C ILE A 386 27.70 -11.37 -6.44
N PHE A 387 28.25 -11.04 -7.62
CA PHE A 387 27.48 -10.97 -8.87
C PHE A 387 26.71 -12.27 -9.17
N ALA A 388 27.34 -13.43 -9.00
CA ALA A 388 26.70 -14.71 -9.22
C ALA A 388 25.56 -14.95 -8.21
N LEU A 389 25.78 -14.67 -6.92
CA LEU A 389 24.77 -14.78 -5.86
C LEU A 389 23.56 -13.87 -6.12
N ASP A 390 23.79 -12.59 -6.45
CA ASP A 390 22.72 -11.64 -6.75
C ASP A 390 21.92 -12.03 -8.01
N LEU A 391 22.59 -12.56 -9.04
CA LEU A 391 21.93 -13.05 -10.26
C LEU A 391 21.12 -14.32 -10.00
N THR A 392 21.68 -15.28 -9.26
CA THR A 392 20.95 -16.49 -8.84
C THR A 392 19.75 -16.12 -7.97
N TRP A 393 19.89 -15.18 -7.02
CA TRP A 393 18.78 -14.70 -6.20
C TRP A 393 17.70 -14.01 -7.03
N SER A 394 18.09 -13.22 -8.04
CA SER A 394 17.15 -12.61 -9.00
C SER A 394 16.30 -13.67 -9.71
N VAL A 395 16.94 -14.77 -10.16
CA VAL A 395 16.25 -15.88 -10.83
C VAL A 395 15.37 -16.68 -9.85
N VAL A 396 15.83 -16.92 -8.63
CA VAL A 396 15.05 -17.61 -7.59
C VAL A 396 13.81 -16.81 -7.22
N VAL A 397 13.94 -15.52 -6.87
CA VAL A 397 12.81 -14.64 -6.51
C VAL A 397 11.82 -14.53 -7.67
N PHE A 398 12.30 -14.40 -8.92
CA PHE A 398 11.43 -14.42 -10.10
C PHE A 398 10.68 -15.76 -10.24
N ALA A 399 11.38 -16.89 -10.16
CA ALA A 399 10.78 -18.21 -10.33
C ALA A 399 9.73 -18.51 -9.24
N VAL A 400 10.01 -18.24 -7.97
CA VAL A 400 9.04 -18.50 -6.88
C VAL A 400 7.88 -17.51 -6.90
N SER A 401 8.10 -16.25 -7.29
CA SER A 401 7.02 -15.29 -7.48
C SER A 401 6.11 -15.66 -8.66
N VAL A 402 6.66 -16.13 -9.79
CA VAL A 402 5.85 -16.60 -10.93
C VAL A 402 5.13 -17.90 -10.59
N SER A 403 5.80 -18.84 -9.91
CA SER A 403 5.19 -20.08 -9.42
C SER A 403 4.00 -19.79 -8.51
N ALA A 404 4.17 -18.89 -7.53
CA ALA A 404 3.13 -18.57 -6.57
C ALA A 404 1.90 -17.85 -7.16
N GLN A 405 2.05 -17.15 -8.30
CA GLN A 405 0.95 -16.41 -8.94
C GLN A 405 0.20 -17.24 -10.00
N TYR A 406 0.84 -18.23 -10.63
CA TYR A 406 0.27 -18.95 -11.78
C TYR A 406 0.25 -20.48 -11.63
N PHE A 407 0.91 -21.05 -10.61
CA PHE A 407 1.10 -22.50 -10.44
C PHE A 407 0.75 -22.93 -8.99
N ARG A 408 -0.48 -22.62 -8.56
CA ARG A 408 -1.09 -23.08 -7.30
C ARG A 408 -2.24 -24.07 -7.55
N THR A 409 -2.62 -24.82 -6.53
CA THR A 409 -4.00 -25.33 -6.42
C THR A 409 -4.96 -24.14 -6.22
N PRO A 410 -6.12 -24.08 -6.90
CA PRO A 410 -7.14 -23.10 -6.57
C PRO A 410 -7.64 -23.31 -5.13
N CYS A 411 -8.01 -22.22 -4.46
CA CYS A 411 -8.72 -22.29 -3.18
C CYS A 411 -10.17 -22.79 -3.39
N PRO A 412 -10.79 -23.38 -2.34
CA PRO A 412 -12.19 -23.82 -2.41
C PRO A 412 -13.15 -22.62 -2.52
N PRO A 413 -14.39 -22.79 -3.04
CA PRO A 413 -15.31 -21.68 -3.32
C PRO A 413 -15.71 -20.81 -2.11
N HIS A 414 -15.67 -21.38 -0.89
CA HIS A 414 -15.92 -20.66 0.35
C HIS A 414 -14.72 -19.81 0.82
N CYS A 415 -13.57 -19.86 0.15
CA CYS A 415 -12.49 -18.91 0.37
C CYS A 415 -12.69 -17.67 -0.51
N VAL A 416 -13.12 -16.57 0.09
CA VAL A 416 -13.47 -15.32 -0.62
C VAL A 416 -12.22 -14.50 -0.97
N LEU A 417 -11.20 -14.51 -0.11
CA LEU A 417 -9.94 -13.81 -0.32
C LEU A 417 -8.76 -14.69 0.09
N ASP A 418 -7.75 -14.76 -0.78
CA ASP A 418 -6.57 -15.61 -0.62
C ASP A 418 -5.28 -14.89 -1.06
N SER A 419 -4.11 -15.45 -0.68
CA SER A 419 -2.79 -14.91 -1.00
C SER A 419 -1.87 -15.97 -1.65
N ALA A 420 -0.61 -15.63 -1.92
CA ALA A 420 0.27 -16.40 -2.82
C ALA A 420 1.66 -16.66 -2.21
N PRO A 421 1.80 -17.42 -1.11
CA PRO A 421 3.10 -17.68 -0.48
C PRO A 421 4.05 -18.47 -1.39
N TRP A 422 5.31 -18.00 -1.46
CA TRP A 422 6.33 -18.45 -2.43
C TRP A 422 6.76 -19.92 -2.36
N PHE A 423 6.66 -20.55 -1.19
CA PHE A 423 7.19 -21.91 -0.94
C PHE A 423 6.10 -22.95 -0.66
N SER A 424 4.87 -22.67 -1.07
CA SER A 424 3.73 -23.60 -1.02
C SER A 424 2.91 -23.43 -2.29
N THR A 425 2.38 -24.54 -2.83
CA THR A 425 1.43 -24.53 -3.95
C THR A 425 -0.03 -24.67 -3.49
N SER A 426 -0.27 -25.00 -2.22
CA SER A 426 -1.62 -25.17 -1.64
C SER A 426 -2.45 -23.88 -1.66
N CYS A 427 -3.74 -23.96 -1.34
CA CYS A 427 -4.51 -22.79 -0.94
C CYS A 427 -3.84 -22.06 0.25
N ASN A 428 -4.06 -20.75 0.35
CA ASN A 428 -3.72 -19.96 1.53
C ASN A 428 -4.76 -18.85 1.70
N CYS A 429 -5.85 -19.21 2.36
CA CYS A 429 -7.01 -18.36 2.56
C CYS A 429 -6.75 -17.29 3.64
N LEU A 430 -7.34 -16.10 3.45
CA LEU A 430 -7.31 -14.98 4.38
C LEU A 430 -8.72 -14.59 4.86
N TYR A 431 -9.75 -14.72 3.99
CA TYR A 431 -11.17 -14.62 4.38
C TYR A 431 -11.94 -15.86 3.90
N ALA A 432 -12.44 -16.65 4.85
CA ALA A 432 -13.36 -17.76 4.58
C ALA A 432 -14.81 -17.35 4.90
N ARG A 433 -15.73 -17.59 3.98
CA ARG A 433 -17.19 -17.44 4.15
C ARG A 433 -17.87 -18.77 3.81
N VAL A 434 -18.23 -19.54 4.83
CA VAL A 434 -19.00 -20.79 4.71
C VAL A 434 -20.48 -20.44 4.75
N ASP A 435 -21.20 -20.74 3.66
CA ASP A 435 -22.63 -20.49 3.52
C ASP A 435 -23.37 -21.81 3.22
N CYS A 436 -24.27 -22.19 4.13
CA CYS A 436 -24.99 -23.46 4.05
C CYS A 436 -26.34 -23.40 3.30
N ARG A 437 -26.72 -22.23 2.74
CA ARG A 437 -27.77 -22.16 1.71
C ARG A 437 -27.18 -22.42 0.32
N ALA A 438 -25.97 -21.92 0.07
CA ALA A 438 -25.43 -21.82 -1.29
C ALA A 438 -24.80 -23.11 -1.84
N THR A 439 -23.88 -23.76 -1.10
CA THR A 439 -23.05 -24.86 -1.67
C THR A 439 -22.59 -25.96 -0.71
N ILE A 440 -22.74 -25.78 0.61
CA ILE A 440 -22.18 -26.66 1.64
C ILE A 440 -23.34 -27.16 2.52
N SER A 441 -23.38 -28.43 2.91
CA SER A 441 -24.41 -28.87 3.87
C SER A 441 -24.00 -28.48 5.30
N SER A 442 -24.96 -28.29 6.20
CA SER A 442 -24.67 -27.99 7.63
C SER A 442 -23.77 -29.06 8.28
N ILE A 443 -23.85 -30.31 7.82
CA ILE A 443 -23.00 -31.43 8.27
C ILE A 443 -21.55 -31.21 7.83
N ASP A 444 -21.35 -30.72 6.61
CA ASP A 444 -20.03 -30.49 6.03
C ASP A 444 -19.38 -29.16 6.48
N ALA A 445 -20.16 -28.24 7.07
CA ALA A 445 -19.72 -26.90 7.45
C ALA A 445 -18.43 -26.88 8.30
N ILE A 446 -18.33 -27.78 9.28
CA ILE A 446 -17.13 -27.94 10.12
C ILE A 446 -15.95 -28.47 9.30
N SER A 447 -16.18 -29.36 8.33
CA SER A 447 -15.12 -29.90 7.46
C SER A 447 -14.61 -28.91 6.40
N ALA A 448 -15.46 -27.96 5.99
CA ALA A 448 -15.07 -26.84 5.14
C ALA A 448 -14.07 -25.90 5.83
N LEU A 449 -14.06 -25.87 7.17
CA LEU A 449 -13.14 -25.10 8.00
C LEU A 449 -11.85 -25.87 8.36
N ASP A 450 -11.45 -26.87 7.58
CA ASP A 450 -10.19 -27.58 7.78
C ASP A 450 -8.97 -26.71 7.39
N ALA A 451 -8.04 -26.54 8.32
CA ALA A 451 -6.77 -25.84 8.09
C ALA A 451 -5.87 -26.52 7.04
N ASN A 452 -6.07 -27.81 6.73
CA ASN A 452 -5.37 -28.48 5.62
C ASN A 452 -5.88 -28.03 4.24
N THR A 453 -7.15 -27.61 4.12
CA THR A 453 -7.75 -27.17 2.84
C THR A 453 -7.65 -25.66 2.67
N LEU A 454 -7.81 -24.89 3.74
CA LEU A 454 -7.73 -23.42 3.74
C LEU A 454 -6.31 -22.87 3.97
N GLY A 455 -5.46 -23.58 4.71
CA GLY A 455 -4.19 -23.05 5.23
C GLY A 455 -4.37 -22.20 6.49
N THR A 456 -3.35 -22.13 7.34
CA THR A 456 -3.45 -21.60 8.72
C THR A 456 -3.47 -20.06 8.84
N ASN A 457 -3.42 -19.31 7.75
CA ASN A 457 -3.29 -17.84 7.77
C ASN A 457 -4.65 -17.10 7.68
N VAL A 458 -5.79 -17.78 7.90
CA VAL A 458 -7.13 -17.17 7.91
C VAL A 458 -7.18 -16.04 8.94
N VAL A 459 -7.57 -14.84 8.48
CA VAL A 459 -7.71 -13.62 9.29
C VAL A 459 -9.17 -13.38 9.66
N MET A 460 -10.10 -13.73 8.76
CA MET A 460 -11.53 -13.56 8.96
C MET A 460 -12.28 -14.87 8.64
N LEU A 461 -13.13 -15.31 9.55
CA LEU A 461 -13.97 -16.49 9.38
C LEU A 461 -15.43 -16.09 9.58
N HIS A 462 -16.22 -16.22 8.52
CA HIS A 462 -17.67 -16.01 8.53
C HIS A 462 -18.36 -17.35 8.25
N THR A 463 -19.28 -17.77 9.11
CA THR A 463 -20.15 -18.94 8.86
C THR A 463 -21.61 -18.52 8.99
N ARG A 464 -22.41 -18.79 7.95
CA ARG A 464 -23.81 -18.34 7.87
C ARG A 464 -24.78 -19.42 7.42
N TYR A 465 -25.97 -19.42 8.03
CA TYR A 465 -27.07 -20.38 7.81
C TYR A 465 -26.72 -21.86 8.06
N CYS A 466 -25.59 -22.14 8.72
CA CYS A 466 -25.17 -23.48 9.07
C CYS A 466 -25.64 -23.82 10.49
N ASP A 467 -26.37 -24.92 10.64
CA ASP A 467 -26.88 -25.40 11.92
C ASP A 467 -25.72 -25.83 12.85
N LEU A 468 -25.42 -24.98 13.83
CA LEU A 468 -24.31 -25.09 14.78
C LEU A 468 -24.83 -24.80 16.20
N PRO A 469 -25.68 -25.67 16.78
CA PRO A 469 -26.36 -25.42 18.05
C PRO A 469 -25.41 -25.19 19.24
N HIS A 470 -24.20 -25.73 19.18
CA HIS A 470 -23.13 -25.62 20.20
C HIS A 470 -21.95 -24.72 19.74
N GLY A 471 -22.15 -23.92 18.69
CA GLY A 471 -21.12 -23.07 18.09
C GLY A 471 -20.01 -23.85 17.36
N LEU A 472 -18.85 -23.20 17.16
CA LEU A 472 -17.68 -23.82 16.53
C LEU A 472 -16.77 -24.52 17.56
N PRO A 473 -16.35 -25.78 17.34
CA PRO A 473 -15.42 -26.46 18.23
C PRO A 473 -14.04 -25.76 18.29
N ALA A 474 -13.47 -25.64 19.48
CA ALA A 474 -12.12 -25.07 19.68
C ALA A 474 -11.04 -25.77 18.84
N THR A 475 -11.19 -27.07 18.55
CA THR A 475 -10.29 -27.84 17.67
C THR A 475 -10.26 -27.36 16.22
N VAL A 476 -11.34 -26.74 15.72
CA VAL A 476 -11.42 -26.14 14.38
C VAL A 476 -10.71 -24.79 14.35
N LEU A 477 -10.74 -24.04 15.46
CA LEU A 477 -10.22 -22.69 15.56
C LEU A 477 -8.74 -22.63 15.98
N ALA A 478 -8.27 -23.63 16.75
CA ALA A 478 -6.89 -23.72 17.24
C ALA A 478 -5.77 -23.62 16.16
N PRO A 479 -5.92 -24.09 14.91
CA PRO A 479 -4.91 -23.89 13.87
C PRO A 479 -4.74 -22.42 13.41
N TYR A 480 -5.78 -21.59 13.58
CA TYR A 480 -5.84 -20.23 13.03
C TYR A 480 -5.25 -19.18 13.97
N GLN A 481 -3.95 -19.33 14.28
CA GLN A 481 -3.14 -18.47 15.17
C GLN A 481 -2.93 -17.02 14.64
N SER A 482 -3.74 -16.58 13.69
CA SER A 482 -3.76 -15.22 13.13
C SER A 482 -5.17 -14.73 12.78
N ILE A 483 -6.22 -15.46 13.20
CA ILE A 483 -7.60 -15.00 13.09
C ILE A 483 -7.80 -13.73 13.91
N TYR A 484 -8.40 -12.71 13.31
CA TYR A 484 -8.77 -11.44 13.94
C TYR A 484 -10.27 -11.40 14.27
N GLY A 485 -11.11 -11.87 13.35
CA GLY A 485 -12.56 -11.81 13.47
C GLY A 485 -13.25 -13.13 13.18
N LEU A 486 -14.28 -13.42 13.98
CA LEU A 486 -15.14 -14.59 13.85
C LEU A 486 -16.61 -14.14 13.86
N VAL A 487 -17.31 -14.39 12.75
CA VAL A 487 -18.69 -13.97 12.49
C VAL A 487 -19.58 -15.20 12.29
N LEU A 488 -20.63 -15.33 13.10
CA LEU A 488 -21.55 -16.47 13.10
C LEU A 488 -22.99 -15.96 12.93
N GLU A 489 -23.60 -16.27 11.79
CA GLU A 489 -24.86 -15.67 11.35
C GLU A 489 -25.95 -16.73 11.13
N PHE A 490 -27.15 -16.54 11.70
CA PHE A 490 -28.28 -17.45 11.52
C PHE A 490 -27.94 -18.93 11.80
N THR A 491 -27.09 -19.19 12.80
CA THR A 491 -26.47 -20.51 13.05
C THR A 491 -27.32 -21.45 13.92
N GLY A 492 -28.48 -21.00 14.40
CA GLY A 492 -29.33 -21.78 15.31
C GLY A 492 -28.72 -22.04 16.71
N MET A 493 -27.58 -21.42 17.01
CA MET A 493 -26.81 -21.58 18.25
C MET A 493 -27.67 -21.35 19.50
N GLN A 494 -27.62 -22.30 20.44
CA GLN A 494 -28.33 -22.31 21.72
C GLN A 494 -27.37 -22.23 22.90
N ASP A 495 -26.17 -22.78 22.75
CA ASP A 495 -25.05 -22.66 23.67
C ASP A 495 -23.71 -22.61 22.91
N TRP A 496 -22.61 -22.37 23.63
CA TRP A 496 -21.25 -22.53 23.11
C TRP A 496 -20.31 -22.78 24.31
N ASP A 497 -20.31 -24.03 24.78
CA ASP A 497 -19.65 -24.47 26.02
C ASP A 497 -18.15 -24.76 25.84
N ILE A 498 -17.39 -23.71 25.50
CA ILE A 498 -15.92 -23.66 25.56
C ILE A 498 -15.51 -22.41 26.36
N ALA A 499 -14.29 -22.37 26.91
CA ALA A 499 -13.80 -21.12 27.48
C ALA A 499 -13.32 -20.18 26.35
N GLY A 500 -13.53 -18.87 26.50
CA GLY A 500 -12.98 -17.89 25.53
C GLY A 500 -11.46 -17.83 25.52
N THR A 501 -10.79 -18.46 26.50
CA THR A 501 -9.34 -18.74 26.54
C THR A 501 -8.91 -19.93 25.70
N ASP A 502 -9.83 -20.77 25.23
CA ASP A 502 -9.56 -21.90 24.33
C ASP A 502 -9.56 -21.46 22.86
N LEU A 503 -10.00 -20.22 22.59
CA LEU A 503 -9.93 -19.56 21.30
C LEU A 503 -8.55 -18.90 21.09
N PRO A 504 -8.09 -18.71 19.84
CA PRO A 504 -6.78 -18.12 19.58
C PRO A 504 -6.62 -16.72 20.20
N ASP A 505 -5.50 -16.48 20.88
CA ASP A 505 -5.12 -15.16 21.45
C ASP A 505 -5.19 -14.01 20.43
N SER A 506 -5.13 -14.32 19.13
CA SER A 506 -5.24 -13.35 18.05
C SER A 506 -6.66 -12.82 17.82
N LEU A 507 -7.70 -13.43 18.38
CA LEU A 507 -9.08 -13.02 18.15
C LEU A 507 -9.37 -11.66 18.82
N MET A 508 -10.02 -10.76 18.08
CA MET A 508 -10.30 -9.38 18.51
C MET A 508 -11.76 -8.96 18.30
N LEU A 509 -12.40 -9.49 17.26
CA LEU A 509 -13.81 -9.31 16.96
C LEU A 509 -14.52 -10.66 17.07
N VAL A 510 -15.61 -10.70 17.84
CA VAL A 510 -16.56 -11.83 17.85
C VAL A 510 -17.94 -11.26 17.57
N GLU A 511 -18.64 -11.87 16.62
CA GLU A 511 -19.95 -11.44 16.18
C GLU A 511 -20.88 -12.65 16.04
N ILE A 512 -22.02 -12.57 16.72
CA ILE A 512 -23.10 -13.56 16.65
C ILE A 512 -24.38 -12.81 16.29
N ARG A 513 -24.91 -13.06 15.09
CA ARG A 513 -26.18 -12.46 14.62
C ARG A 513 -27.25 -13.55 14.46
N TYR A 514 -28.46 -13.26 14.92
CA TYR A 514 -29.67 -14.06 14.72
C TYR A 514 -29.52 -15.51 15.21
N SER A 515 -29.50 -15.66 16.54
CA SER A 515 -29.27 -16.94 17.22
C SER A 515 -30.36 -17.28 18.23
N HIS A 516 -30.37 -18.52 18.72
CA HIS A 516 -31.32 -19.01 19.73
C HIS A 516 -30.75 -18.93 21.16
N LEU A 517 -29.68 -18.15 21.38
CA LEU A 517 -29.06 -17.94 22.68
C LEU A 517 -30.06 -17.29 23.66
N THR A 518 -30.42 -18.01 24.73
CA THR A 518 -31.28 -17.50 25.82
C THR A 518 -30.49 -16.98 27.02
N SER A 519 -29.15 -17.00 26.94
CA SER A 519 -28.23 -16.38 27.89
C SER A 519 -26.85 -16.20 27.23
N VAL A 520 -25.96 -15.42 27.86
CA VAL A 520 -24.57 -15.25 27.37
C VAL A 520 -23.78 -16.56 27.56
N PRO A 521 -23.31 -17.24 26.49
CA PRO A 521 -22.62 -18.53 26.60
C PRO A 521 -21.22 -18.40 27.21
N LEU A 522 -20.68 -19.50 27.76
CA LEU A 522 -19.43 -19.54 28.52
C LEU A 522 -18.24 -18.87 27.80
N VAL A 523 -18.15 -19.07 26.49
CA VAL A 523 -17.12 -18.50 25.62
C VAL A 523 -17.08 -16.97 25.68
N LEU A 524 -18.25 -16.32 25.69
CA LEU A 524 -18.37 -14.86 25.78
C LEU A 524 -18.20 -14.35 27.20
N GLN A 525 -18.50 -15.17 28.22
CA GLN A 525 -18.30 -14.80 29.63
C GLN A 525 -16.81 -14.71 30.01
N SER A 526 -15.88 -15.20 29.20
CA SER A 526 -14.45 -15.25 29.55
C SER A 526 -13.59 -14.80 28.35
N PRO A 527 -13.65 -13.52 27.95
CA PRO A 527 -13.03 -13.02 26.72
C PRO A 527 -11.51 -13.24 26.69
N GLY A 528 -10.99 -13.54 25.50
CA GLY A 528 -9.55 -13.70 25.26
C GLY A 528 -8.77 -12.38 25.40
N PRO A 529 -7.43 -12.44 25.56
CA PRO A 529 -6.62 -11.31 26.03
C PRO A 529 -6.56 -10.10 25.09
N LEU A 530 -6.89 -10.27 23.80
CA LEU A 530 -6.92 -9.20 22.80
C LEU A 530 -8.34 -8.86 22.29
N TRP A 531 -9.39 -9.40 22.91
CA TRP A 531 -10.76 -9.08 22.53
C TRP A 531 -11.04 -7.58 22.69
N ASN A 532 -11.69 -7.00 21.68
CA ASN A 532 -11.90 -5.57 21.54
C ASN A 532 -13.33 -5.23 21.16
N ALA A 533 -13.92 -6.02 20.24
CA ALA A 533 -15.29 -5.83 19.77
C ALA A 533 -16.11 -7.11 19.99
N LEU A 534 -17.28 -6.96 20.60
CA LEU A 534 -18.28 -8.02 20.74
C LEU A 534 -19.61 -7.54 20.17
N PHE A 535 -20.16 -8.32 19.25
CA PHE A 535 -21.50 -8.13 18.70
C PHE A 535 -22.36 -9.35 19.02
N LEU A 536 -23.51 -9.10 19.64
CA LEU A 536 -24.55 -10.07 19.91
C LEU A 536 -25.89 -9.45 19.47
N VAL A 537 -26.34 -9.82 18.28
CA VAL A 537 -27.47 -9.19 17.58
C VAL A 537 -28.59 -10.21 17.38
N GLY A 538 -29.83 -9.86 17.68
CA GLY A 538 -30.99 -10.73 17.44
C GLY A 538 -30.89 -12.06 18.19
N ALA A 539 -30.65 -11.98 19.50
CA ALA A 539 -30.35 -13.14 20.36
C ALA A 539 -31.00 -12.94 21.74
N PRO A 540 -32.07 -13.68 22.11
CA PRO A 540 -32.96 -13.34 23.23
C PRO A 540 -32.36 -13.66 24.62
N VAL A 541 -31.19 -13.11 24.94
CA VAL A 541 -30.43 -13.36 26.17
C VAL A 541 -30.94 -12.61 27.41
N GLY A 542 -31.77 -11.58 27.22
CA GLY A 542 -32.38 -10.79 28.29
C GLY A 542 -31.38 -9.91 29.06
N ASP A 543 -31.75 -9.52 30.29
CA ASP A 543 -30.92 -8.67 31.14
C ASP A 543 -29.62 -9.36 31.59
N ILE A 544 -28.49 -8.92 31.05
CA ILE A 544 -27.17 -9.54 31.26
C ILE A 544 -26.60 -9.17 32.65
N PRO A 545 -26.18 -10.15 33.49
CA PRO A 545 -25.63 -9.91 34.82
C PRO A 545 -24.45 -8.92 34.90
N PRO A 546 -24.39 -8.02 35.90
CA PRO A 546 -23.29 -7.05 36.07
C PRO A 546 -21.88 -7.68 36.16
N SER A 547 -21.77 -8.93 36.63
CA SER A 547 -20.52 -9.68 36.70
C SER A 547 -19.92 -10.05 35.34
N ILE A 548 -20.71 -10.04 34.27
CA ILE A 548 -20.25 -10.26 32.90
C ILE A 548 -19.65 -8.97 32.33
N PHE A 549 -20.32 -7.82 32.52
CA PHE A 549 -19.77 -6.50 32.13
C PHE A 549 -18.42 -6.19 32.80
N GLN A 550 -18.23 -6.62 34.04
CA GLN A 550 -16.93 -6.52 34.73
C GLN A 550 -15.80 -7.28 34.03
N ARG A 551 -16.11 -8.39 33.33
CA ARG A 551 -15.13 -9.14 32.51
C ARG A 551 -14.97 -8.54 31.11
N TRP A 552 -16.01 -7.88 30.60
CA TRP A 552 -16.00 -7.15 29.34
C TRP A 552 -15.34 -5.76 29.41
N ALA A 553 -14.83 -5.32 30.56
CA ALA A 553 -14.28 -3.98 30.78
C ALA A 553 -13.14 -3.53 29.84
N ASN A 554 -12.52 -4.47 29.10
CA ASN A 554 -11.49 -4.20 28.07
C ASN A 554 -12.04 -4.05 26.63
N LEU A 555 -13.34 -4.26 26.41
CA LEU A 555 -13.96 -4.03 25.11
C LEU A 555 -14.10 -2.52 24.83
N SER A 556 -13.87 -2.12 23.57
CA SER A 556 -14.16 -0.76 23.09
C SER A 556 -15.44 -0.66 22.27
N SER A 557 -15.93 -1.79 21.74
CA SER A 557 -17.17 -1.86 20.96
C SER A 557 -18.03 -2.99 21.51
N LEU A 558 -19.21 -2.66 22.02
CA LEU A 558 -20.17 -3.62 22.57
C LEU A 558 -21.54 -3.40 21.94
N TRP A 559 -22.03 -4.40 21.22
CA TRP A 559 -23.33 -4.39 20.56
C TRP A 559 -24.18 -5.51 21.15
N LEU A 560 -25.34 -5.14 21.70
CA LEU A 560 -26.33 -6.01 22.34
C LEU A 560 -27.72 -5.75 21.72
N SER A 561 -27.75 -5.52 20.41
CA SER A 561 -28.93 -5.12 19.64
C SER A 561 -29.96 -6.25 19.55
N GLU A 562 -31.25 -5.95 19.73
CA GLU A 562 -32.32 -6.97 19.67
C GLU A 562 -32.07 -8.16 20.62
N THR A 563 -31.67 -7.90 21.88
CA THR A 563 -31.34 -8.93 22.89
C THR A 563 -32.41 -9.14 23.98
N ASN A 564 -33.54 -8.44 23.89
CA ASN A 564 -34.62 -8.39 24.90
C ASN A 564 -34.20 -7.84 26.28
N MET A 565 -33.16 -7.00 26.35
CA MET A 565 -32.80 -6.30 27.60
C MET A 565 -33.90 -5.33 28.03
N THR A 566 -34.19 -5.27 29.34
CA THR A 566 -35.19 -4.35 29.93
C THR A 566 -34.55 -3.24 30.76
N THR A 567 -33.31 -3.45 31.23
CA THR A 567 -32.56 -2.54 32.11
C THR A 567 -31.09 -2.39 31.71
N PHE A 568 -30.49 -1.25 32.04
CA PHE A 568 -29.03 -1.07 31.97
C PHE A 568 -28.37 -1.53 33.28
N PRO A 569 -27.32 -2.36 33.23
CA PRO A 569 -26.54 -2.73 34.41
C PRO A 569 -25.51 -1.64 34.76
N PRO A 570 -25.44 -1.14 36.01
CA PRO A 570 -24.49 -0.08 36.42
C PRO A 570 -23.00 -0.41 36.20
N ALA A 571 -22.65 -1.68 35.97
CA ALA A 571 -21.31 -2.10 35.59
C ALA A 571 -20.85 -1.54 34.23
N ILE A 572 -21.77 -1.14 33.34
CA ILE A 572 -21.42 -0.55 32.04
C ILE A 572 -20.64 0.77 32.17
N LEU A 573 -20.87 1.53 33.24
CA LEU A 573 -20.14 2.74 33.60
C LEU A 573 -18.67 2.48 33.98
N HIS A 574 -18.30 1.21 34.17
CA HIS A 574 -16.98 0.75 34.56
C HIS A 574 -16.22 0.08 33.40
N MET A 575 -16.61 0.37 32.15
CA MET A 575 -15.93 -0.05 30.92
C MET A 575 -15.10 1.12 30.35
N PRO A 576 -13.89 1.39 30.85
CA PRO A 576 -13.17 2.64 30.58
C PRO A 576 -12.74 2.84 29.12
N TRP A 577 -12.73 1.77 28.32
CA TRP A 577 -12.32 1.78 26.92
C TRP A 577 -13.49 1.88 25.92
N LEU A 578 -14.74 1.88 26.40
CA LEU A 578 -15.93 1.86 25.56
C LEU A 578 -16.02 3.13 24.70
N ASP A 579 -16.04 2.93 23.38
CA ASP A 579 -16.05 3.91 22.30
C ASP A 579 -17.41 3.87 21.57
N THR A 580 -17.85 2.65 21.23
CA THR A 580 -19.16 2.35 20.64
C THR A 580 -20.00 1.47 21.55
N LEU A 581 -21.24 1.87 21.83
CA LEU A 581 -22.25 1.07 22.51
C LEU A 581 -23.52 0.99 21.66
N ALA A 582 -23.94 -0.21 21.29
CA ALA A 582 -25.26 -0.44 20.68
C ALA A 582 -26.14 -1.30 21.60
N VAL A 583 -27.34 -0.80 21.89
CA VAL A 583 -28.39 -1.50 22.65
C VAL A 583 -29.77 -1.21 22.05
N ASP A 584 -29.81 -0.94 20.75
CA ASP A 584 -31.04 -0.73 19.98
C ASP A 584 -31.92 -1.99 19.92
N GLY A 585 -33.21 -1.84 19.58
CA GLY A 585 -34.13 -2.96 19.42
C GLY A 585 -34.48 -3.70 20.72
N ASN A 586 -34.25 -3.07 21.88
CA ASN A 586 -34.50 -3.64 23.21
C ASN A 586 -35.75 -3.03 23.86
N HIS A 587 -35.93 -3.22 25.16
CA HIS A 587 -37.11 -2.76 25.92
C HIS A 587 -36.74 -1.74 27.00
N LEU A 588 -35.62 -1.04 26.81
CA LEU A 588 -35.05 -0.09 27.77
C LEU A 588 -35.97 1.14 27.90
N THR A 589 -36.30 1.53 29.13
CA THR A 589 -37.17 2.69 29.42
C THR A 589 -36.39 3.95 29.81
N THR A 590 -35.14 3.79 30.23
CA THR A 590 -34.26 4.85 30.76
C THR A 590 -32.81 4.57 30.38
N ILE A 591 -32.00 5.63 30.33
CA ILE A 591 -30.55 5.58 30.12
C ILE A 591 -29.88 5.86 31.49
N PRO A 592 -28.79 5.17 31.87
CA PRO A 592 -28.13 5.39 33.16
C PRO A 592 -27.37 6.72 33.18
N ASP A 593 -27.56 7.50 34.25
CA ASP A 593 -26.71 8.65 34.56
C ASP A 593 -25.24 8.22 34.66
N GLY A 594 -24.33 9.00 34.09
CA GLY A 594 -22.89 8.73 34.13
C GLY A 594 -22.28 8.21 32.83
N LEU A 595 -23.04 7.90 31.78
CA LEU A 595 -22.46 7.58 30.45
C LEU A 595 -21.62 8.73 29.89
N GLU A 596 -21.92 9.96 30.29
CA GLU A 596 -21.14 11.15 29.95
C GLU A 596 -19.73 11.15 30.56
N THR A 597 -19.48 10.32 31.58
CA THR A 597 -18.16 10.18 32.23
C THR A 597 -17.23 9.19 31.51
N LEU A 598 -17.76 8.32 30.63
CA LEU A 598 -16.95 7.36 29.86
C LEU A 598 -16.01 8.13 28.92
N PRO A 599 -14.68 8.03 29.07
CA PRO A 599 -13.75 8.99 28.45
C PRO A 599 -13.70 8.86 26.93
N TYR A 600 -13.88 7.66 26.38
CA TYR A 600 -13.75 7.38 24.95
C TYR A 600 -15.07 7.26 24.19
N LEU A 601 -16.23 7.16 24.85
CA LEU A 601 -17.52 6.95 24.17
C LEU A 601 -17.79 8.05 23.12
N THR A 602 -17.83 7.67 21.84
CA THR A 602 -18.13 8.54 20.70
C THR A 602 -19.43 8.18 19.97
N THR A 603 -19.92 6.94 20.06
CA THR A 603 -21.18 6.52 19.39
C THR A 603 -22.06 5.66 20.29
N LEU A 604 -23.36 5.96 20.29
CA LEU A 604 -24.38 5.33 21.14
C LEU A 604 -25.68 5.09 20.36
N TYR A 605 -26.02 3.82 20.12
CA TYR A 605 -27.28 3.41 19.48
C TYR A 605 -28.30 2.99 20.54
N LEU A 606 -29.45 3.67 20.56
CA LEU A 606 -30.56 3.50 21.50
C LEU A 606 -31.91 3.38 20.75
N ASP A 607 -31.88 3.23 19.43
CA ASP A 607 -33.05 3.18 18.58
C ASP A 607 -33.99 2.03 18.94
N ARG A 608 -35.26 2.09 18.53
CA ARG A 608 -36.22 0.98 18.71
C ARG A 608 -36.32 0.49 20.18
N ASN A 609 -36.29 1.44 21.12
CA ASN A 609 -36.46 1.21 22.56
C ASN A 609 -37.68 1.98 23.10
N ASN A 610 -37.91 1.90 24.42
CA ASN A 610 -39.08 2.50 25.08
C ASN A 610 -38.72 3.76 25.90
N ILE A 611 -37.67 4.49 25.49
CA ILE A 611 -37.13 5.64 26.23
C ILE A 611 -37.99 6.89 25.97
N SER A 612 -38.71 7.35 27.00
CA SER A 612 -39.62 8.51 26.89
C SER A 612 -38.95 9.87 27.14
N THR A 613 -37.75 9.87 27.75
CA THR A 613 -37.08 11.08 28.25
C THR A 613 -35.78 11.34 27.49
N PHE A 614 -35.65 12.52 26.90
CA PHE A 614 -34.46 12.91 26.13
C PHE A 614 -33.21 13.05 27.03
N PRO A 615 -32.06 12.44 26.69
CA PRO A 615 -30.84 12.41 27.52
C PRO A 615 -30.07 13.74 27.51
N THR A 616 -30.69 14.75 28.13
CA THR A 616 -30.26 16.15 28.15
C THR A 616 -28.82 16.33 28.66
N THR A 617 -28.48 15.70 29.78
CA THR A 617 -27.15 15.77 30.42
C THR A 617 -26.06 15.20 29.51
N LEU A 618 -26.32 14.05 28.88
CA LEU A 618 -25.37 13.34 28.03
C LEU A 618 -24.99 14.16 26.79
N VAL A 619 -26.01 14.69 26.09
CA VAL A 619 -25.82 15.52 24.89
C VAL A 619 -25.15 16.86 25.23
N GLN A 620 -25.41 17.44 26.41
CA GLN A 620 -24.76 18.68 26.86
C GLN A 620 -23.29 18.48 27.25
N THR A 621 -22.96 17.40 27.96
CA THR A 621 -21.59 17.14 28.43
C THR A 621 -20.70 16.54 27.34
N LYS A 622 -21.25 15.74 26.41
CA LYS A 622 -20.55 15.19 25.24
C LYS A 622 -21.14 15.73 23.92
N PRO A 623 -20.85 16.99 23.54
CA PRO A 623 -21.40 17.61 22.32
C PRO A 623 -20.99 16.91 21.00
N SER A 624 -19.95 16.08 21.01
CA SER A 624 -19.47 15.30 19.86
C SER A 624 -19.90 13.83 19.88
N LEU A 625 -20.71 13.40 20.85
CA LEU A 625 -21.23 12.03 20.91
C LEU A 625 -22.35 11.85 19.88
N GLN A 626 -22.23 10.86 19.02
CA GLN A 626 -23.31 10.42 18.15
C GLN A 626 -24.33 9.62 18.99
N VAL A 627 -25.59 10.07 19.01
CA VAL A 627 -26.67 9.44 19.78
C VAL A 627 -27.88 9.23 18.88
N PHE A 628 -28.20 7.97 18.62
CA PHE A 628 -29.34 7.58 17.79
C PHE A 628 -30.50 7.13 18.69
N LEU A 629 -31.61 7.86 18.65
CA LEU A 629 -32.80 7.68 19.50
C LEU A 629 -34.06 7.44 18.65
N ASN A 630 -33.89 6.94 17.43
CA ASN A 630 -34.98 6.80 16.49
C ASN A 630 -36.03 5.81 17.02
N GLN A 631 -37.30 6.01 16.65
CA GLN A 631 -38.41 5.10 17.00
C GLN A 631 -38.64 4.90 18.52
N ASN A 632 -38.19 5.85 19.36
CA ASN A 632 -38.47 5.90 20.80
C ASN A 632 -39.67 6.83 21.14
N PRO A 633 -40.37 6.64 22.28
CA PRO A 633 -41.53 7.44 22.69
C PRO A 633 -41.19 8.86 23.22
N ILE A 634 -40.16 9.52 22.68
CA ILE A 634 -39.74 10.88 23.07
C ILE A 634 -40.74 11.91 22.53
N THR A 635 -41.36 12.68 23.42
CA THR A 635 -42.37 13.71 23.07
C THR A 635 -41.81 15.14 23.07
N ALA A 636 -40.76 15.42 23.83
CA ALA A 636 -40.21 16.76 24.02
C ALA A 636 -38.68 16.74 24.13
N ILE A 637 -38.05 17.78 23.57
CA ILE A 637 -36.60 18.02 23.60
C ILE A 637 -36.37 19.47 24.07
N PRO A 638 -35.39 19.76 24.94
CA PRO A 638 -35.14 21.12 25.40
C PRO A 638 -34.88 22.10 24.23
N PRO A 639 -35.48 23.31 24.21
CA PRO A 639 -35.30 24.26 23.10
C PRO A 639 -33.84 24.63 22.81
N SER A 640 -32.98 24.65 23.83
CA SER A 640 -31.54 24.89 23.70
C SER A 640 -30.76 23.74 23.04
N LEU A 641 -31.37 22.56 22.88
CA LEU A 641 -30.76 21.39 22.26
C LEU A 641 -31.26 21.08 20.85
N VAL A 642 -32.30 21.78 20.37
CA VAL A 642 -32.86 21.59 19.01
C VAL A 642 -31.82 21.81 17.91
N THR A 643 -30.79 22.63 18.14
CA THR A 643 -29.69 22.89 17.19
C THR A 643 -28.69 21.74 17.01
N TRP A 644 -28.72 20.72 17.87
CA TRP A 644 -27.82 19.56 17.85
C TRP A 644 -28.42 18.38 17.08
N LEU A 645 -29.74 18.41 16.89
CA LEU A 645 -30.50 17.40 16.18
C LEU A 645 -30.16 17.43 14.68
N GLY A 646 -29.92 16.25 14.08
CA GLY A 646 -29.52 16.12 12.68
C GLY A 646 -28.06 16.48 12.40
N GLN A 647 -27.24 16.65 13.44
CA GLN A 647 -25.77 16.65 13.35
C GLN A 647 -25.22 15.41 14.03
N ASN A 648 -25.34 15.36 15.37
CA ASN A 648 -24.85 14.25 16.19
C ASN A 648 -25.99 13.50 16.91
N VAL A 649 -27.19 14.07 16.97
CA VAL A 649 -28.34 13.42 17.62
C VAL A 649 -29.46 13.18 16.61
N ASP A 650 -29.94 11.94 16.52
CA ASP A 650 -31.02 11.52 15.61
C ASP A 650 -32.26 11.13 16.41
N VAL A 651 -33.44 11.57 15.95
CA VAL A 651 -34.73 11.41 16.64
C VAL A 651 -35.87 11.10 15.65
N ALA A 652 -35.53 10.46 14.54
CA ALA A 652 -36.45 10.02 13.50
C ALA A 652 -37.61 9.19 14.08
N SER A 653 -38.79 9.35 13.50
CA SER A 653 -39.98 8.55 13.83
C SER A 653 -40.40 8.60 15.31
N THR A 654 -39.89 9.56 16.10
CA THR A 654 -40.33 9.84 17.47
C THR A 654 -41.61 10.70 17.49
N PRO A 655 -42.42 10.65 18.57
CA PRO A 655 -43.56 11.55 18.75
C PRO A 655 -43.21 13.04 18.67
N PHE A 656 -42.00 13.44 19.08
CA PHE A 656 -41.49 14.82 18.92
C PHE A 656 -41.53 15.29 17.46
N CYS A 657 -41.09 14.44 16.53
CA CYS A 657 -41.11 14.71 15.10
C CYS A 657 -42.51 14.66 14.46
N SER A 658 -43.53 14.21 15.20
CA SER A 658 -44.93 14.18 14.76
C SER A 658 -45.72 15.46 15.12
N MET A 659 -45.08 16.44 15.77
CA MET A 659 -45.72 17.72 16.12
C MET A 659 -45.94 18.62 14.89
N PRO A 660 -47.01 19.44 14.85
CA PRO A 660 -47.34 20.25 13.68
C PRO A 660 -46.27 21.32 13.37
N PRO A 661 -46.07 21.68 12.09
CA PRO A 661 -44.88 22.41 11.58
C PRO A 661 -44.75 23.89 11.99
N GLY A 662 -45.49 24.33 13.02
CA GLY A 662 -45.27 25.64 13.67
C GLY A 662 -44.13 25.63 14.69
N ALA A 663 -43.67 24.46 15.14
CA ALA A 663 -42.47 24.30 15.94
C ALA A 663 -41.30 23.83 15.06
N THR A 664 -40.18 24.54 15.07
CA THR A 664 -39.06 24.31 14.14
C THR A 664 -38.16 23.14 14.56
N ALA A 665 -38.66 21.91 14.39
CA ALA A 665 -37.78 20.74 14.35
C ALA A 665 -36.93 20.80 13.06
N PRO A 666 -35.60 20.59 13.11
CA PRO A 666 -34.77 20.62 11.91
C PRO A 666 -35.06 19.40 11.03
N ALA A 667 -35.41 19.64 9.77
CA ALA A 667 -35.91 18.60 8.85
C ALA A 667 -34.99 17.38 8.71
N ALA A 668 -33.67 17.56 8.83
CA ALA A 668 -32.70 16.46 8.82
C ALA A 668 -32.95 15.44 9.94
N ALA A 669 -33.22 15.89 11.17
CA ALA A 669 -33.41 15.03 12.35
C ALA A 669 -34.75 14.30 12.37
N CYS A 670 -35.75 14.85 11.68
CA CYS A 670 -37.12 14.32 11.64
C CYS A 670 -37.49 13.70 10.28
N THR A 671 -36.50 13.33 9.46
CA THR A 671 -36.74 12.51 8.26
C THR A 671 -37.18 11.12 8.72
N PRO A 672 -38.37 10.60 8.33
CA PRO A 672 -38.85 9.30 8.77
C PRO A 672 -37.96 8.17 8.25
N ASP A 673 -37.91 7.06 8.99
CA ASP A 673 -37.24 5.84 8.53
C ASP A 673 -38.06 5.12 7.44
N CYS A 674 -37.42 4.22 6.69
CA CYS A 674 -38.08 3.45 5.63
C CYS A 674 -39.03 2.35 6.17
N SER A 675 -38.87 1.93 7.43
CA SER A 675 -39.70 0.90 8.07
C SER A 675 -39.70 1.09 9.61
N PRO A 676 -40.82 0.88 10.32
CA PRO A 676 -40.86 0.84 11.79
C PRO A 676 -40.04 -0.29 12.45
N ALA A 677 -39.38 -1.14 11.66
CA ALA A 677 -38.42 -2.15 12.13
C ALA A 677 -36.96 -1.80 11.76
N CYS A 678 -36.74 -0.83 10.88
CA CYS A 678 -35.43 -0.40 10.39
C CYS A 678 -35.16 1.02 10.91
N ALA A 679 -34.21 1.17 11.84
CA ALA A 679 -33.72 2.50 12.19
C ALA A 679 -32.66 2.96 11.18
N ARG A 680 -32.62 4.25 10.84
CA ARG A 680 -31.70 4.81 9.84
C ARG A 680 -30.23 4.33 9.90
N PRO A 681 -29.60 4.08 11.06
CA PRO A 681 -28.20 3.63 11.09
C PRO A 681 -27.96 2.19 10.60
N HIS A 682 -29.02 1.39 10.52
CA HIS A 682 -28.97 0.04 9.95
C HIS A 682 -29.04 0.09 8.43
N TRP A 683 -29.86 1.00 7.89
CA TRP A 683 -30.15 1.10 6.47
C TRP A 683 -28.91 1.37 5.61
N GLY A 684 -28.46 0.36 4.86
CA GLY A 684 -27.26 0.44 4.02
C GLY A 684 -25.95 0.45 4.81
N ASN A 685 -25.82 -0.45 5.80
CA ASN A 685 -24.65 -0.54 6.68
C ASN A 685 -23.62 -1.63 6.29
N TYR A 686 -23.78 -2.30 5.15
CA TYR A 686 -23.03 -3.46 4.67
C TYR A 686 -23.22 -4.78 5.45
N LEU A 687 -24.21 -4.84 6.35
CA LEU A 687 -24.82 -6.06 6.85
C LEU A 687 -26.25 -6.16 6.28
N CYS A 688 -26.78 -7.37 6.15
CA CYS A 688 -28.23 -7.52 6.00
C CYS A 688 -28.89 -7.46 7.38
N ASP A 689 -29.54 -6.35 7.75
CA ASP A 689 -30.34 -6.24 8.97
C ASP A 689 -31.79 -6.66 8.70
N VAL A 690 -32.29 -7.64 9.48
CA VAL A 690 -33.61 -8.27 9.26
C VAL A 690 -34.76 -7.26 9.32
N GLY A 691 -34.68 -6.23 10.17
CA GLY A 691 -35.67 -5.14 10.22
C GLY A 691 -35.68 -4.23 8.97
N CYS A 692 -34.58 -4.21 8.22
CA CYS A 692 -34.37 -3.43 7.00
C CYS A 692 -34.56 -4.25 5.71
N ASN A 693 -34.66 -5.58 5.80
CA ASN A 693 -34.95 -6.48 4.67
C ASN A 693 -36.43 -6.37 4.21
N THR A 694 -36.80 -5.22 3.63
CA THR A 694 -38.13 -4.94 3.09
C THR A 694 -38.05 -4.18 1.77
N THR A 695 -39.08 -4.31 0.93
CA THR A 695 -39.17 -3.58 -0.35
C THR A 695 -39.19 -2.05 -0.17
N VAL A 696 -39.71 -1.54 0.95
CA VAL A 696 -39.77 -0.10 1.24
C VAL A 696 -38.39 0.46 1.62
N CYS A 697 -37.57 -0.35 2.30
CA CYS A 697 -36.16 -0.08 2.56
C CYS A 697 -35.23 -0.54 1.42
N ALA A 698 -35.78 -0.91 0.25
CA ALA A 698 -35.03 -1.42 -0.90
C ALA A 698 -34.08 -2.61 -0.58
N PHE A 699 -34.55 -3.56 0.25
CA PHE A 699 -33.78 -4.73 0.72
C PHE A 699 -32.47 -4.31 1.40
N ASP A 700 -32.61 -3.50 2.45
CA ASP A 700 -31.51 -2.86 3.17
C ASP A 700 -30.56 -2.06 2.27
N ASN A 701 -31.14 -1.19 1.42
CA ASN A 701 -30.44 -0.41 0.39
C ASN A 701 -29.63 -1.27 -0.63
N GLY A 702 -29.80 -2.58 -0.63
CA GLY A 702 -29.04 -3.54 -1.42
C GLY A 702 -28.31 -4.61 -0.60
N ASP A 703 -28.06 -4.39 0.70
CA ASP A 703 -27.19 -5.25 1.50
C ASP A 703 -27.82 -6.63 1.79
N CYS A 704 -29.15 -6.76 1.73
CA CYS A 704 -29.86 -8.05 1.79
C CYS A 704 -30.10 -8.72 0.42
N THR A 705 -29.55 -8.22 -0.70
CA THR A 705 -29.93 -8.74 -2.04
C THR A 705 -29.39 -10.12 -2.38
N ASP A 706 -28.38 -10.62 -1.66
CA ASP A 706 -27.93 -12.02 -1.69
C ASP A 706 -28.81 -12.94 -0.80
N ASP A 707 -29.69 -12.40 0.05
CA ASP A 707 -30.46 -13.10 1.09
C ASP A 707 -32.00 -12.93 0.95
N PRO A 708 -32.63 -13.63 -0.02
CA PRO A 708 -34.08 -13.66 -0.22
C PRO A 708 -34.83 -14.58 0.78
#